data_AF-A0A8H3NL24-F1
#
_entry.id   AF-A0A8H3NL24-F1
#
_cell.length_a   1.000
_cell.length_b   1.000
_cell.length_c   1.000
_cell.angle_alpha   90.00
_cell.angle_beta   90.00
_cell.angle_gamma   90.00
#
_symmetry.space_group_name_H-M   'P 1'
#
loop_
_entity.id
_entity.type
_entity.pdbx_description
1 polymer ?
#
loop_
_entity_poly.entity_id
_entity_poly.type
_entity_poly.pdbx_seq_one_letter_code
_entity_poly.pdbx_strand_id
1 'polypeptide(L)'
;MSISAVPYREFIRQKEAEFFSLIDQGAISPWLFPHDFLVLIIPILVLLVPNNGQAWVVTLRRTTFGLVCSLAIKSLLYTRCLTGGGSVIGFYYVFVVIWTALLLLFKDVQNECFRVERSSKGTLYWQGYPDSMCHRLSWLLDMFSSLRGAGWNWRIPGLSPRPKISSEHQQTYTDGKELPQDAPSSTFLRTSFLRTARYYLVMDFLKVLTMLDPYFWGLIDAAPLYPLNRIYHFSPALLRLFRAVVTVLWIRTIMAYIASMVPLILSVAVTVCPALIKWTRIPLDALWLYPPLFGSFFNFKAVFDYGLEGWWGRRWHQAYRYAFSETARHVVPSNFENKDMTRFLRHSVAFLLSGLVHFCSVHTHFVPMDSAHVGALLFFMLQPLDTKPRFLSELRNAVVNVGFFYLIHTPIAPHVQQEFIEKSLAVFDLPLEKKLEIEMVNSKHFLGYSRLGAETTASKTDYREQFDFATELPAPGPDEPLYRNIRGPNQWPDETAIPGFRKAIEAYLAEIRPLAEAFKSFIAEALDLPSNALYPFFDQPPQHKLKLIKYPPPSSAAQAQGVGAHKDSEFLTFLLQATPHSGLEVQNKSGDWIPAPPLDGSLVVNIGRALEAVTGGVCTATTHRVNLQPENFVDADGKPLGPRFSFPVFQGMSLELCAEDIHLDIPAHIRELVKDQQVRSDAEATFNKAFHGKTGEGTLIHRITSHQDVGRRWYPELLEWALKERQGSH
;
A
#
# COMPACT_ATOMS: atom_id res chain seq x y z
N MET A 1 -1.93 24.40 -17.61
CA MET A 1 -1.61 24.00 -18.99
C MET A 1 -2.44 22.78 -19.36
N SER A 2 -3.28 22.88 -20.39
CA SER A 2 -4.01 21.75 -20.97
C SER A 2 -2.99 20.80 -21.59
N ILE A 3 -2.79 19.62 -21.01
CA ILE A 3 -2.05 18.54 -21.67
C ILE A 3 -2.79 18.29 -22.99
N SER A 4 -2.19 18.70 -24.11
CA SER A 4 -2.69 18.36 -25.44
C SER A 4 -2.85 16.85 -25.48
N ALA A 5 -4.07 16.38 -25.71
CA ALA A 5 -4.38 14.96 -25.80
C ALA A 5 -3.62 14.37 -26.99
N VAL A 6 -2.38 13.94 -26.78
CA VAL A 6 -1.65 13.10 -27.73
C VAL A 6 -2.57 11.89 -27.98
N PRO A 7 -3.06 11.69 -29.20
CA PRO A 7 -3.91 10.55 -29.50
C PRO A 7 -3.17 9.26 -29.11
N TYR A 8 -3.87 8.29 -28.52
CA TYR A 8 -3.30 7.00 -28.10
C TYR A 8 -2.33 6.40 -29.14
N ARG A 9 -2.67 6.51 -30.43
CA ARG A 9 -1.85 6.02 -31.54
C ARG A 9 -0.50 6.72 -31.68
N GLU A 10 -0.45 8.02 -31.43
CA GLU A 10 0.78 8.81 -31.54
C GLU A 10 1.71 8.53 -30.36
N PHE A 11 1.16 8.43 -29.14
CA PHE A 11 1.92 8.01 -27.95
C PHE A 11 2.55 6.64 -28.15
N ILE A 12 1.78 5.66 -28.66
CA ILE A 12 2.30 4.32 -28.95
C ILE A 12 3.41 4.36 -29.99
N ARG A 13 3.25 5.12 -31.10
CA ARG A 13 4.30 5.25 -32.12
C ARG A 13 5.60 5.84 -31.56
N GLN A 14 5.49 6.85 -30.68
CA GLN A 14 6.66 7.44 -30.04
C GLN A 14 7.39 6.42 -29.17
N LYS A 15 6.64 5.64 -28.38
CA LYS A 15 7.22 4.59 -27.53
C LYS A 15 7.77 3.40 -28.32
N GLU A 16 7.14 3.04 -29.44
CA GLU A 16 7.67 2.07 -30.41
C GLU A 16 9.03 2.53 -30.95
N ALA A 17 9.13 3.79 -31.40
CA ALA A 17 10.38 4.33 -31.93
C ALA A 17 11.51 4.34 -30.88
N GLU A 18 11.20 4.74 -29.65
CA GLU A 18 12.13 4.71 -28.52
C GLU A 18 12.62 3.28 -28.23
N PHE A 19 11.69 2.31 -28.19
CA PHE A 19 11.98 0.90 -27.95
C PHE A 19 12.88 0.30 -29.03
N PHE A 20 12.57 0.51 -30.31
CA PHE A 20 13.40 0.02 -31.40
C PHE A 20 14.79 0.67 -31.44
N SER A 21 14.89 1.96 -31.12
CA SER A 21 16.20 2.63 -31.02
C SER A 21 17.10 1.99 -29.95
N LEU A 22 16.57 1.58 -28.80
CA LEU A 22 17.35 0.88 -27.78
C LEU A 22 17.75 -0.55 -28.19
N ILE A 23 16.93 -1.22 -29.01
CA ILE A 23 17.30 -2.51 -29.60
C ILE A 23 18.47 -2.32 -30.57
N ASP A 24 18.40 -1.31 -31.44
CA ASP A 24 19.46 -1.02 -32.43
C ASP A 24 20.78 -0.63 -31.75
N GLN A 25 20.73 0.03 -30.60
CA GLN A 25 21.89 0.35 -29.76
C GLN A 25 22.43 -0.83 -28.97
N GLY A 26 21.73 -1.97 -28.95
CA GLY A 26 22.08 -3.16 -28.16
C GLY A 26 21.89 -2.98 -26.64
N ALA A 27 21.16 -1.95 -26.21
CA ALA A 27 20.89 -1.70 -24.80
C ALA A 27 19.86 -2.69 -24.21
N ILE A 28 18.92 -3.15 -25.05
CA ILE A 28 17.88 -4.11 -24.67
C ILE A 28 17.71 -5.16 -25.78
N SER A 29 17.16 -6.33 -25.43
CA SER A 29 16.81 -7.39 -26.38
C SER A 29 15.29 -7.65 -26.42
N PRO A 30 14.70 -7.93 -27.59
CA PRO A 30 13.33 -8.41 -27.66
C PRO A 30 13.22 -9.86 -27.17
N TRP A 31 12.00 -10.29 -26.80
CA TRP A 31 11.71 -11.69 -26.48
C TRP A 31 11.49 -12.47 -27.79
N LEU A 32 12.33 -13.46 -28.05
CA LEU A 32 12.46 -14.18 -29.33
C LEU A 32 12.11 -15.65 -29.19
N PHE A 33 11.07 -16.07 -29.92
CA PHE A 33 10.78 -17.48 -30.14
C PHE A 33 11.63 -18.02 -31.30
N PRO A 34 12.26 -19.21 -31.19
CA PRO A 34 12.21 -20.15 -30.05
C PRO A 34 13.33 -19.98 -29.02
N HIS A 35 14.27 -19.05 -29.22
CA HIS A 35 15.49 -18.93 -28.41
C HIS A 35 15.22 -18.79 -26.91
N ASP A 36 14.29 -17.92 -26.54
CA ASP A 36 13.94 -17.70 -25.15
C ASP A 36 13.16 -18.85 -24.50
N PHE A 37 12.70 -19.84 -25.29
CA PHE A 37 12.07 -21.05 -24.78
C PHE A 37 13.08 -22.18 -24.50
N LEU A 38 14.36 -22.00 -24.86
CA LEU A 38 15.40 -22.98 -24.56
C LEU A 38 15.56 -23.22 -23.05
N VAL A 39 15.33 -22.20 -22.23
CA VAL A 39 15.37 -22.32 -20.75
C VAL A 39 14.34 -23.31 -20.20
N LEU A 40 13.24 -23.55 -20.93
CA LEU A 40 12.23 -24.56 -20.61
C LEU A 40 12.56 -25.93 -21.23
N ILE A 41 13.11 -25.94 -22.44
CA ILE A 41 13.41 -27.18 -23.20
C ILE A 41 14.59 -27.95 -22.59
N ILE A 42 15.65 -27.24 -22.19
CA ILE A 42 16.89 -27.83 -21.66
C ILE A 42 16.62 -28.77 -20.45
N PRO A 43 15.87 -28.35 -19.41
CA PRO A 43 15.50 -29.25 -18.30
C PRO A 43 14.75 -30.51 -18.72
N ILE A 44 13.85 -30.41 -19.70
CA ILE A 44 13.07 -31.55 -20.20
C ILE A 44 14.01 -32.58 -20.83
N LEU A 45 14.96 -32.13 -21.66
CA LEU A 45 15.94 -33.02 -22.29
C LEU A 45 16.81 -33.76 -21.28
N VAL A 46 17.20 -33.09 -20.18
CA VAL A 46 18.00 -33.72 -19.12
C VAL A 46 17.17 -34.70 -18.29
N LEU A 47 15.89 -34.43 -18.07
CA LEU A 47 14.98 -35.35 -17.38
C LEU A 47 14.60 -36.58 -18.21
N LEU A 48 14.83 -36.57 -19.53
CA LEU A 48 14.72 -37.79 -20.35
C LEU A 48 15.75 -38.84 -19.95
N VAL A 49 16.88 -38.44 -19.34
CA VAL A 49 17.91 -39.35 -18.85
C VAL A 49 17.47 -39.88 -17.46
N PRO A 50 17.27 -41.20 -17.32
CA PRO A 50 16.96 -41.81 -16.03
C PRO A 50 18.09 -41.57 -15.04
N ASN A 51 17.75 -41.24 -13.78
CA ASN A 51 18.75 -41.04 -12.74
C ASN A 51 19.38 -42.36 -12.33
N ASN A 52 18.57 -43.41 -12.10
CA ASN A 52 19.02 -44.77 -11.69
C ASN A 52 20.11 -44.78 -10.59
N GLY A 53 20.16 -43.75 -9.73
CA GLY A 53 21.20 -43.57 -8.70
C GLY A 53 22.59 -43.19 -9.23
N GLN A 54 22.75 -42.81 -10.49
CA GLN A 54 24.03 -42.52 -11.12
C GLN A 54 24.50 -41.09 -10.80
N ALA A 55 25.65 -40.98 -10.14
CA ALA A 55 26.20 -39.69 -9.70
C ALA A 55 26.40 -38.67 -10.83
N TRP A 56 26.78 -39.12 -12.03
CA TRP A 56 26.96 -38.22 -13.18
C TRP A 56 25.65 -37.58 -13.65
N VAL A 57 24.51 -38.26 -13.50
CA VAL A 57 23.18 -37.71 -13.84
C VAL A 57 22.79 -36.62 -12.84
N VAL A 58 23.09 -36.82 -11.55
CA VAL A 58 22.90 -35.79 -10.52
C VAL A 58 23.76 -34.56 -10.83
N THR A 59 25.02 -34.75 -11.19
CA THR A 59 25.91 -33.64 -11.59
C THR A 59 25.39 -32.95 -12.84
N LEU A 60 24.95 -33.70 -13.87
CA LEU A 60 24.34 -33.14 -15.07
C LEU A 60 23.14 -32.25 -14.72
N ARG A 61 22.20 -32.74 -13.91
CA ARG A 61 21.01 -31.99 -13.46
C ARG A 61 21.39 -30.70 -12.73
N ARG A 62 22.38 -30.73 -11.84
CA ARG A 62 22.87 -29.55 -11.10
C ARG A 62 23.52 -28.51 -12.03
N THR A 63 24.39 -28.95 -12.93
CA THR A 63 25.04 -28.07 -13.91
C THR A 63 24.01 -27.46 -14.86
N THR A 64 23.01 -28.24 -15.28
CA THR A 64 21.89 -27.75 -16.09
C THR A 64 21.07 -26.69 -15.38
N PHE A 65 20.79 -26.86 -14.09
CA PHE A 65 20.12 -25.82 -13.32
C PHE A 65 20.93 -24.51 -13.28
N GLY A 66 22.25 -24.61 -13.08
CA GLY A 66 23.15 -23.45 -13.15
C GLY A 66 23.08 -22.74 -14.51
N LEU A 67 23.08 -23.49 -15.62
CA LEU A 67 22.91 -22.94 -16.97
C LEU A 67 21.57 -22.22 -17.13
N VAL A 68 20.47 -22.82 -16.69
CA VAL A 68 19.13 -22.22 -16.77
C VAL A 68 19.07 -20.92 -15.97
N CYS A 69 19.67 -20.88 -14.77
CA CYS A 69 19.76 -19.66 -13.98
C CYS A 69 20.54 -18.56 -14.71
N SER A 70 21.70 -18.88 -15.28
CA SER A 70 22.51 -17.92 -16.03
C SER A 70 21.77 -17.34 -17.23
N LEU A 71 21.07 -18.19 -17.99
CA LEU A 71 20.25 -17.76 -19.13
C LEU A 71 19.08 -16.88 -18.66
N ALA A 72 18.36 -17.28 -17.61
CA ALA A 72 17.24 -16.51 -17.07
C ALA A 72 17.70 -15.15 -16.52
N ILE A 73 18.82 -15.08 -15.80
CA ILE A 73 19.40 -13.82 -15.30
C ILE A 73 19.76 -12.91 -16.47
N LYS A 74 20.46 -13.43 -17.49
CA LYS A 74 20.77 -12.67 -18.69
C LYS A 74 19.49 -12.11 -19.34
N SER A 75 18.47 -12.94 -19.53
CA SER A 75 17.21 -12.48 -20.13
C SER A 75 16.48 -11.46 -19.24
N LEU A 76 16.49 -11.60 -17.92
CA LEU A 76 15.89 -10.62 -17.02
C LEU A 76 16.61 -9.26 -17.07
N LEU A 77 17.93 -9.25 -17.23
CA LEU A 77 18.73 -8.02 -17.31
C LEU A 77 18.46 -7.25 -18.61
N TYR A 78 18.38 -7.95 -19.75
CA TYR A 78 18.37 -7.29 -21.07
C TYR A 78 17.03 -7.34 -21.79
N THR A 79 16.16 -8.32 -21.51
CA THR A 79 14.91 -8.45 -22.24
C THR A 79 13.88 -7.44 -21.74
N ARG A 80 13.34 -6.65 -22.66
CA ARG A 80 12.26 -5.69 -22.39
C ARG A 80 11.13 -5.87 -23.37
N CYS A 81 9.91 -5.53 -22.94
CA CYS A 81 8.75 -5.50 -23.80
C CYS A 81 8.07 -4.13 -23.70
N LEU A 82 7.70 -3.62 -24.87
CA LEU A 82 7.02 -2.33 -25.02
C LEU A 82 5.64 -2.29 -24.35
N THR A 83 4.94 -3.43 -24.31
CA THR A 83 3.56 -3.52 -23.79
C THR A 83 3.51 -4.31 -22.48
N GLY A 84 2.31 -4.49 -21.93
CA GLY A 84 2.06 -5.33 -20.76
C GLY A 84 2.52 -6.79 -20.88
N GLY A 85 2.96 -7.23 -22.07
CA GLY A 85 3.69 -8.50 -22.25
C GLY A 85 4.96 -8.61 -21.39
N GLY A 86 5.55 -7.48 -20.98
CA GLY A 86 6.68 -7.44 -20.04
C GLY A 86 6.39 -8.21 -18.76
N SER A 87 5.19 -8.06 -18.19
CA SER A 87 4.74 -8.80 -17.00
C SER A 87 4.88 -10.31 -17.16
N VAL A 88 4.50 -10.83 -18.33
CA VAL A 88 4.49 -12.27 -18.60
C VAL A 88 5.92 -12.81 -18.73
N ILE A 89 6.83 -12.02 -19.30
CA ILE A 89 8.23 -12.41 -19.52
C ILE A 89 8.97 -12.54 -18.18
N GLY A 90 8.86 -11.53 -17.31
CA GLY A 90 9.49 -11.58 -15.99
C GLY A 90 8.93 -12.72 -15.13
N PHE A 91 7.60 -12.91 -15.16
CA PHE A 91 6.94 -14.07 -14.58
C PHE A 91 7.52 -15.39 -15.12
N TYR A 92 7.62 -15.52 -16.44
CA TYR A 92 8.05 -16.74 -17.13
C TYR A 92 9.44 -17.19 -16.67
N TYR A 93 10.44 -16.32 -16.71
CA TYR A 93 11.81 -16.72 -16.35
C TYR A 93 11.94 -17.11 -14.88
N VAL A 94 11.37 -16.32 -13.95
CA VAL A 94 11.42 -16.65 -12.52
C VAL A 94 10.68 -17.95 -12.23
N PHE A 95 9.50 -18.15 -12.84
CA PHE A 95 8.75 -19.39 -12.67
C PHE A 95 9.51 -20.60 -13.24
N VAL A 96 10.12 -20.48 -14.42
CA VAL A 96 10.95 -21.56 -15.01
C VAL A 96 12.12 -21.91 -14.10
N VAL A 97 12.80 -20.93 -13.51
CA VAL A 97 13.88 -21.18 -12.55
C VAL A 97 13.37 -21.95 -11.32
N ILE A 98 12.27 -21.51 -10.72
CA ILE A 98 11.68 -22.17 -9.55
C ILE A 98 11.24 -23.61 -9.89
N TRP A 99 10.59 -23.79 -11.03
CA TRP A 99 10.11 -25.10 -11.47
C TRP A 99 11.28 -26.04 -11.81
N THR A 100 12.32 -25.52 -12.45
CA THR A 100 13.54 -26.27 -12.77
C THR A 100 14.30 -26.67 -11.50
N ALA A 101 14.40 -25.79 -10.51
CA ALA A 101 14.99 -26.12 -9.21
C ALA A 101 14.24 -27.29 -8.57
N LEU A 102 12.91 -27.22 -8.55
CA LEU A 102 12.07 -28.26 -7.98
C LEU A 102 12.29 -29.62 -8.67
N LEU A 103 12.31 -29.64 -10.00
CA LEU A 103 12.36 -30.89 -10.77
C LEU A 103 13.77 -31.47 -10.94
N LEU A 104 14.81 -30.64 -10.95
CA LEU A 104 16.19 -31.11 -11.13
C LEU A 104 16.94 -31.32 -9.81
N LEU A 105 16.60 -30.56 -8.76
CA LEU A 105 17.36 -30.56 -7.50
C LEU A 105 16.60 -31.16 -6.33
N PHE A 106 15.34 -30.76 -6.14
CA PHE A 106 14.64 -31.00 -4.89
C PHE A 106 13.81 -32.28 -4.90
N LYS A 107 13.16 -32.59 -6.02
CA LYS A 107 12.22 -33.70 -6.11
C LYS A 107 12.78 -34.89 -6.90
N ASP A 108 12.58 -36.10 -6.39
CA ASP A 108 12.82 -37.30 -7.18
C ASP A 108 11.66 -37.57 -8.15
N VAL A 109 11.75 -36.94 -9.32
CA VAL A 109 10.76 -37.09 -10.41
C VAL A 109 10.54 -38.55 -10.80
N GLN A 110 11.54 -39.42 -10.67
CA GLN A 110 11.45 -40.79 -11.16
C GLN A 110 10.61 -41.67 -10.22
N ASN A 111 10.76 -41.46 -8.92
CA ASN A 111 10.16 -42.32 -7.89
C ASN A 111 8.94 -41.71 -7.20
N GLU A 112 8.80 -40.39 -7.18
CA GLU A 112 7.74 -39.71 -6.42
C GLU A 112 6.59 -39.19 -7.28
N CYS A 113 6.76 -39.10 -8.60
CA CYS A 113 5.76 -38.51 -9.49
C CYS A 113 4.99 -39.57 -10.26
N PHE A 114 3.67 -39.48 -10.20
CA PHE A 114 2.77 -40.38 -10.93
C PHE A 114 1.72 -39.55 -11.66
N ARG A 115 1.46 -39.91 -12.92
CA ARG A 115 0.47 -39.28 -13.81
C ARG A 115 -0.68 -40.25 -14.09
N VAL A 116 -1.91 -39.74 -14.17
CA VAL A 116 -3.07 -40.53 -14.56
C VAL A 116 -3.05 -40.78 -16.07
N GLU A 117 -3.20 -42.05 -16.47
CA GLU A 117 -3.29 -42.47 -17.87
C GLU A 117 -4.53 -43.33 -18.13
N ARG A 118 -4.93 -43.42 -19.40
CA ARG A 118 -6.04 -44.24 -19.89
C ARG A 118 -5.51 -45.42 -20.69
N SER A 119 -5.93 -46.62 -20.28
CA SER A 119 -5.66 -47.89 -20.99
C SER A 119 -6.44 -48.00 -22.30
N SER A 120 -6.09 -48.97 -23.15
CA SER A 120 -6.87 -49.28 -24.37
C SER A 120 -8.29 -49.74 -24.08
N LYS A 121 -8.55 -50.23 -22.86
CA LYS A 121 -9.88 -50.67 -22.39
C LYS A 121 -10.67 -49.54 -21.73
N GLY A 122 -10.14 -48.31 -21.68
CA GLY A 122 -10.80 -47.15 -21.07
C GLY A 122 -10.56 -46.96 -19.57
N THR A 123 -10.00 -47.96 -18.88
CA THR A 123 -9.66 -47.89 -17.45
C THR A 123 -8.54 -46.88 -17.17
N LEU A 124 -8.69 -46.08 -16.09
CA LEU A 124 -7.71 -45.10 -15.62
C LEU A 124 -6.76 -45.71 -14.58
N TYR A 125 -5.45 -45.50 -14.72
CA TYR A 125 -4.42 -46.01 -13.81
C TYR A 125 -3.31 -44.98 -13.53
N TRP A 126 -2.48 -45.23 -12.52
CA TRP A 126 -1.29 -44.43 -12.21
C TRP A 126 -0.08 -44.91 -12.98
N GLN A 127 0.50 -44.03 -13.79
CA GLN A 127 1.75 -44.25 -14.51
C GLN A 127 2.90 -43.50 -13.83
N GLY A 128 3.88 -44.25 -13.31
CA GLY A 128 5.17 -43.72 -12.87
C GLY A 128 6.07 -43.35 -14.06
N TYR A 129 7.36 -43.12 -13.80
CA TYR A 129 8.30 -42.74 -14.85
C TYR A 129 8.42 -43.80 -15.98
N PRO A 130 8.07 -43.48 -17.24
CA PRO A 130 8.03 -44.49 -18.30
C PRO A 130 9.42 -44.94 -18.79
N ASP A 131 9.50 -46.21 -19.23
CA ASP A 131 10.72 -46.78 -19.85
C ASP A 131 10.94 -46.30 -21.28
N SER A 132 9.87 -46.24 -22.08
CA SER A 132 9.94 -45.77 -23.47
C SER A 132 10.23 -44.27 -23.54
N MET A 133 11.24 -43.89 -24.33
CA MET A 133 11.67 -42.50 -24.48
C MET A 133 10.54 -41.59 -25.00
N CYS A 134 9.76 -42.05 -25.98
CA CYS A 134 8.65 -41.26 -26.54
C CYS A 134 7.52 -41.05 -25.52
N HIS A 135 7.20 -42.10 -24.75
CA HIS A 135 6.22 -42.02 -23.67
C HIS A 135 6.69 -41.09 -22.56
N ARG A 136 7.97 -41.21 -22.17
CA ARG A 136 8.62 -40.35 -21.19
C ARG A 136 8.65 -38.88 -21.61
N LEU A 137 8.91 -38.59 -22.89
CA LEU A 137 8.86 -37.22 -23.41
C LEU A 137 7.45 -36.63 -23.25
N SER A 138 6.41 -37.36 -23.65
CA SER A 138 5.02 -36.93 -23.44
C SER A 138 4.67 -36.75 -21.96
N TRP A 139 5.20 -37.62 -21.10
CA TRP A 139 5.03 -37.57 -19.64
C TRP A 139 5.67 -36.32 -19.04
N LEU A 140 6.90 -35.98 -19.44
CA LEU A 140 7.60 -34.77 -18.99
C LEU A 140 6.97 -33.49 -19.54
N LEU A 141 6.54 -33.46 -20.81
CA LEU A 141 5.86 -32.31 -21.39
C LEU A 141 4.56 -31.96 -20.64
N ASP A 142 3.79 -32.97 -20.22
CA ASP A 142 2.62 -32.76 -19.37
C ASP A 142 3.03 -32.25 -17.97
N MET A 143 4.09 -32.79 -17.37
CA MET A 143 4.57 -32.33 -16.05
C MET A 143 4.93 -30.84 -16.04
N PHE A 144 5.62 -30.35 -17.06
CA PHE A 144 5.99 -28.92 -17.19
C PHE A 144 4.80 -28.00 -17.51
N SER A 145 3.72 -28.54 -18.08
CA SER A 145 2.51 -27.78 -18.40
C SER A 145 1.38 -27.93 -17.37
N SER A 146 1.47 -28.89 -16.44
CA SER A 146 0.43 -29.19 -15.44
C SER A 146 0.56 -28.34 -14.17
N LEU A 147 0.35 -27.04 -14.27
CA LEU A 147 0.56 -26.07 -13.18
C LEU A 147 -0.05 -26.48 -11.81
N ARG A 148 -1.23 -27.12 -11.79
CA ARG A 148 -1.96 -27.51 -10.57
C ARG A 148 -1.97 -29.01 -10.28
N GLY A 149 -1.31 -29.80 -11.12
CA GLY A 149 -1.22 -31.25 -10.98
C GLY A 149 -2.57 -31.96 -11.04
N ALA A 150 -3.53 -31.49 -11.84
CA ALA A 150 -4.89 -32.04 -11.85
C ALA A 150 -4.89 -33.57 -12.09
N GLY A 151 -4.07 -34.03 -13.05
CA GLY A 151 -3.81 -35.42 -13.40
C GLY A 151 -2.59 -36.05 -12.71
N TRP A 152 -2.06 -35.43 -11.66
CA TRP A 152 -0.85 -35.87 -10.97
C TRP A 152 -1.11 -36.20 -9.50
N ASN A 153 -0.23 -36.98 -8.89
CA ASN A 153 -0.33 -37.34 -7.46
C ASN A 153 -0.03 -36.16 -6.51
N TRP A 154 0.65 -35.11 -6.99
CA TRP A 154 0.95 -33.86 -6.26
C TRP A 154 -0.10 -32.75 -6.47
N ARG A 155 -1.30 -33.14 -6.88
CA ARG A 155 -2.48 -32.29 -7.05
C ARG A 155 -2.73 -31.37 -5.85
N ILE A 156 -2.99 -30.08 -6.12
CA ILE A 156 -3.33 -29.13 -5.04
C ILE A 156 -4.73 -29.39 -4.44
N PRO A 157 -4.93 -29.08 -3.14
CA PRO A 157 -6.26 -29.09 -2.52
C PRO A 157 -7.23 -28.08 -3.18
N GLY A 158 -8.51 -28.45 -3.26
CA GLY A 158 -9.59 -27.54 -3.71
C GLY A 158 -10.01 -27.65 -5.19
N LEU A 159 -9.41 -28.58 -5.95
CA LEU A 159 -9.87 -28.93 -7.30
C LEU A 159 -11.00 -29.97 -7.26
N SER A 160 -11.89 -29.97 -8.26
CA SER A 160 -13.05 -30.87 -8.35
C SER A 160 -12.70 -32.36 -8.20
N PRO A 161 -13.47 -33.19 -7.47
CA PRO A 161 -13.13 -34.59 -7.21
C PRO A 161 -12.66 -35.36 -8.46
N ARG A 162 -11.61 -36.18 -8.33
CA ARG A 162 -11.12 -37.03 -9.42
C ARG A 162 -11.97 -38.31 -9.54
N PRO A 163 -12.09 -38.88 -10.74
CA PRO A 163 -12.57 -40.25 -10.91
C PRO A 163 -11.76 -41.26 -10.08
N LYS A 164 -12.34 -42.43 -9.84
CA LYS A 164 -11.59 -43.54 -9.25
C LYS A 164 -10.57 -44.06 -10.26
N ILE A 165 -9.38 -44.34 -9.76
CA ILE A 165 -8.23 -44.76 -10.55
C ILE A 165 -7.87 -46.16 -10.03
N SER A 166 -7.83 -47.15 -10.93
CA SER A 166 -7.43 -48.50 -10.56
C SER A 166 -5.93 -48.51 -10.26
N SER A 167 -5.57 -49.03 -9.10
CA SER A 167 -4.18 -49.18 -8.68
C SER A 167 -3.65 -50.53 -9.13
N GLU A 168 -3.33 -50.69 -10.42
CA GLU A 168 -2.74 -51.96 -10.87
C GLU A 168 -1.40 -52.27 -10.19
N HIS A 169 -0.70 -51.28 -9.59
CA HIS A 169 0.60 -51.47 -8.90
C HIS A 169 0.70 -50.79 -7.51
N GLN A 170 -0.41 -50.54 -6.81
CA GLN A 170 -0.37 -50.15 -5.38
C GLN A 170 -1.43 -50.95 -4.61
N GLN A 171 -0.96 -51.77 -3.67
CA GLN A 171 -1.79 -52.51 -2.71
C GLN A 171 -2.48 -51.54 -1.75
N THR A 172 -3.75 -51.19 -2.00
CA THR A 172 -4.91 -51.20 -1.07
C THR A 172 -6.06 -50.28 -1.57
N TYR A 173 -7.28 -50.75 -1.28
CA TYR A 173 -8.58 -50.36 -1.85
C TYR A 173 -9.12 -48.97 -1.44
N THR A 174 -10.07 -48.43 -2.22
CA THR A 174 -11.44 -48.21 -1.71
C THR A 174 -12.49 -48.08 -2.82
N ASP A 175 -13.62 -48.67 -2.47
CA ASP A 175 -14.73 -49.12 -3.28
C ASP A 175 -15.69 -48.00 -3.71
N GLY A 176 -16.32 -48.15 -4.86
CA GLY A 176 -17.55 -47.46 -5.24
C GLY A 176 -17.61 -46.93 -6.68
N LYS A 177 -18.39 -47.61 -7.52
CA LYS A 177 -19.02 -47.18 -8.78
C LYS A 177 -18.15 -46.51 -9.85
N GLU A 178 -18.10 -47.19 -10.98
CA GLU A 178 -17.69 -46.69 -12.29
C GLU A 178 -18.39 -45.37 -12.63
N LEU A 179 -17.62 -44.42 -13.18
CA LEU A 179 -18.16 -43.21 -13.79
C LEU A 179 -18.52 -43.51 -15.25
N PRO A 180 -19.62 -42.93 -15.78
CA PRO A 180 -20.01 -43.11 -17.18
C PRO A 180 -18.91 -42.66 -18.13
N GLN A 181 -18.74 -43.42 -19.22
CA GLN A 181 -17.98 -43.02 -20.40
C GLN A 181 -18.42 -41.65 -20.92
N ASP A 182 -17.41 -40.83 -21.20
CA ASP A 182 -17.30 -39.87 -22.30
C ASP A 182 -18.41 -38.83 -22.49
N ALA A 183 -18.06 -37.56 -22.27
CA ALA A 183 -18.73 -36.50 -23.03
C ALA A 183 -18.28 -36.65 -24.50
N PRO A 184 -19.18 -36.59 -25.49
CA PRO A 184 -18.79 -36.63 -26.90
C PRO A 184 -17.72 -35.57 -27.19
N SER A 185 -16.72 -35.86 -28.02
CA SER A 185 -15.65 -34.91 -28.38
C SER A 185 -16.19 -33.55 -28.84
N SER A 186 -17.36 -33.54 -29.50
CA SER A 186 -18.11 -32.35 -29.89
C SER A 186 -18.59 -31.50 -28.71
N THR A 187 -18.95 -32.12 -27.58
CA THR A 187 -19.35 -31.43 -26.34
C THR A 187 -18.16 -30.78 -25.65
N PHE A 188 -17.02 -31.47 -25.61
CA PHE A 188 -15.77 -30.91 -25.08
C PHE A 188 -15.29 -29.72 -25.91
N LEU A 189 -15.25 -29.86 -27.23
CA LEU A 189 -14.90 -28.79 -28.17
C LEU A 189 -15.84 -27.58 -28.02
N ARG A 190 -17.16 -27.81 -28.03
CA ARG A 190 -18.15 -26.73 -27.86
C ARG A 190 -17.97 -26.00 -26.53
N THR A 191 -17.75 -26.74 -25.44
CA THR A 191 -17.58 -26.15 -24.11
C THR A 191 -16.29 -25.34 -24.01
N SER A 192 -15.19 -25.86 -24.55
CA SER A 192 -13.89 -25.17 -24.60
C SER A 192 -13.94 -23.93 -25.48
N PHE A 193 -14.63 -24.00 -26.62
CA PHE A 193 -14.85 -22.87 -27.52
C PHE A 193 -15.67 -21.76 -26.85
N LEU A 194 -16.85 -22.08 -26.30
CA LEU A 194 -17.72 -21.10 -25.64
C LEU A 194 -17.02 -20.42 -24.46
N ARG A 195 -16.28 -21.20 -23.66
CA ARG A 195 -15.49 -20.67 -22.53
C ARG A 195 -14.42 -19.69 -23.00
N THR A 196 -13.67 -20.09 -24.02
CA THR A 196 -12.64 -19.26 -24.64
C THR A 196 -13.21 -17.97 -25.23
N ALA A 197 -14.26 -18.08 -26.05
CA ALA A 197 -14.89 -16.96 -26.72
C ALA A 197 -15.41 -15.94 -25.70
N ARG A 198 -16.00 -16.42 -24.59
CA ARG A 198 -16.41 -15.57 -23.48
C ARG A 198 -15.23 -14.77 -22.90
N TYR A 199 -14.10 -15.41 -22.61
CA TYR A 199 -12.94 -14.69 -22.06
C TYR A 199 -12.34 -13.71 -23.07
N TYR A 200 -12.31 -14.07 -24.36
CA TYR A 200 -11.88 -13.16 -25.42
C TYR A 200 -12.74 -11.90 -25.48
N LEU A 201 -14.08 -12.04 -25.49
CA LEU A 201 -14.99 -10.89 -25.54
C LEU A 201 -14.85 -9.98 -24.31
N VAL A 202 -14.69 -10.54 -23.11
CA VAL A 202 -14.46 -9.75 -21.89
C VAL A 202 -13.10 -9.05 -21.95
N MET A 203 -12.07 -9.73 -22.46
CA MET A 203 -10.75 -9.15 -22.66
C MET A 203 -10.77 -8.03 -23.71
N ASP A 204 -11.51 -8.17 -24.80
CA ASP A 204 -11.62 -7.11 -25.80
C ASP A 204 -12.34 -5.87 -25.24
N PHE A 205 -13.44 -6.07 -24.49
CA PHE A 205 -14.15 -4.99 -23.82
C PHE A 205 -13.26 -4.24 -22.80
N LEU A 206 -12.58 -4.96 -21.92
CA LEU A 206 -11.69 -4.34 -20.94
C LEU A 206 -10.51 -3.62 -21.63
N LYS A 207 -10.10 -4.06 -22.83
CA LYS A 207 -9.01 -3.45 -23.61
C LYS A 207 -9.42 -2.05 -23.98
N VAL A 208 -10.62 -1.93 -24.55
CA VAL A 208 -11.22 -0.65 -24.93
C VAL A 208 -11.30 0.27 -23.72
N LEU A 209 -11.71 -0.22 -22.54
CA LEU A 209 -11.73 0.60 -21.32
C LEU A 209 -10.34 1.10 -20.91
N THR A 210 -9.33 0.24 -20.93
CA THR A 210 -7.95 0.65 -20.59
C THR A 210 -7.34 1.61 -21.62
N MET A 211 -7.74 1.48 -22.89
CA MET A 211 -7.35 2.39 -23.97
C MET A 211 -7.99 3.77 -23.87
N LEU A 212 -8.96 4.01 -22.97
CA LEU A 212 -9.58 5.32 -22.77
C LEU A 212 -8.99 6.08 -21.58
N ASP A 213 -8.18 5.45 -20.74
CA ASP A 213 -7.63 6.08 -19.54
C ASP A 213 -6.09 6.15 -19.64
N PRO A 214 -5.49 7.36 -19.73
CA PRO A 214 -4.05 7.57 -19.79
C PRO A 214 -3.25 6.88 -18.67
N TYR A 215 -3.89 6.65 -17.51
CA TYR A 215 -3.29 5.91 -16.41
C TYR A 215 -2.75 4.54 -16.85
N PHE A 216 -3.50 3.80 -17.68
CA PHE A 216 -3.07 2.48 -18.17
C PHE A 216 -2.00 2.55 -19.26
N TRP A 217 -1.68 3.75 -19.76
CA TRP A 217 -0.59 3.98 -20.70
C TRP A 217 0.73 4.29 -19.98
N GLY A 218 0.69 4.38 -18.64
CA GLY A 218 1.83 4.81 -17.82
C GLY A 218 1.86 6.32 -17.54
N LEU A 219 0.85 7.08 -17.99
CA LEU A 219 0.71 8.50 -17.70
C LEU A 219 -0.07 8.68 -16.39
N ILE A 220 0.54 8.31 -15.27
CA ILE A 220 -0.10 8.26 -13.95
C ILE A 220 -0.68 9.60 -13.48
N ASP A 221 -0.09 10.71 -13.90
CA ASP A 221 -0.48 12.08 -13.51
C ASP A 221 -1.52 12.70 -14.47
N ALA A 222 -1.86 12.02 -15.57
CA ALA A 222 -2.80 12.54 -16.55
C ALA A 222 -4.26 12.31 -16.10
N ALA A 223 -5.10 13.33 -16.32
CA ALA A 223 -6.54 13.21 -16.10
C ALA A 223 -7.17 12.18 -17.05
N PRO A 224 -8.17 11.40 -16.62
CA PRO A 224 -8.84 10.43 -17.48
C PRO A 224 -9.62 11.13 -18.60
N LEU A 225 -9.73 10.49 -19.78
CA LEU A 225 -10.52 11.02 -20.89
C LEU A 225 -12.02 10.81 -20.67
N TYR A 226 -12.85 11.47 -21.49
CA TYR A 226 -14.29 11.25 -21.49
C TYR A 226 -14.64 9.80 -21.89
N PRO A 227 -15.59 9.12 -21.21
CA PRO A 227 -16.46 9.62 -20.14
C PRO A 227 -15.92 9.44 -18.71
N LEU A 228 -14.72 8.87 -18.54
CA LEU A 228 -14.13 8.56 -17.21
C LEU A 228 -13.79 9.82 -16.40
N ASN A 229 -13.58 10.96 -17.05
CA ASN A 229 -13.48 12.26 -16.39
C ASN A 229 -14.69 12.59 -15.49
N ARG A 230 -15.90 12.13 -15.82
CA ARG A 230 -17.08 12.33 -14.95
C ARG A 230 -16.94 11.60 -13.60
N ILE A 231 -16.37 10.39 -13.61
CA ILE A 231 -16.10 9.62 -12.39
C ILE A 231 -15.04 10.33 -11.55
N TYR A 232 -14.00 10.86 -12.19
CA TYR A 232 -12.95 11.65 -11.52
C TYR A 232 -13.51 12.87 -10.79
N HIS A 233 -14.33 13.67 -11.47
CA HIS A 233 -14.96 14.85 -10.89
C HIS A 233 -15.95 14.51 -9.77
N PHE A 234 -16.62 13.36 -9.85
CA PHE A 234 -17.52 12.88 -8.80
C PHE A 234 -16.74 12.43 -7.55
N SER A 235 -15.68 11.63 -7.73
CA SER A 235 -14.81 11.20 -6.62
C SER A 235 -13.48 10.62 -7.14
N PRO A 236 -12.33 11.19 -6.76
CA PRO A 236 -11.02 10.61 -7.04
C PRO A 236 -10.85 9.20 -6.44
N ALA A 237 -11.46 8.93 -5.29
CA ALA A 237 -11.43 7.61 -4.66
C ALA A 237 -12.19 6.56 -5.48
N LEU A 238 -13.34 6.93 -6.05
CA LEU A 238 -14.12 6.05 -6.93
C LEU A 238 -13.36 5.76 -8.23
N LEU A 239 -12.65 6.74 -8.79
CA LEU A 239 -11.78 6.50 -9.94
C LEU A 239 -10.64 5.53 -9.61
N ARG A 240 -9.99 5.69 -8.45
CA ARG A 240 -8.95 4.75 -7.99
C ARG A 240 -9.51 3.34 -7.83
N LEU A 241 -10.68 3.21 -7.21
CA LEU A 241 -11.36 1.93 -7.06
C LEU A 241 -11.70 1.31 -8.43
N PHE A 242 -12.24 2.11 -9.36
CA PHE A 242 -12.52 1.68 -10.73
C PHE A 242 -11.25 1.16 -11.42
N ARG A 243 -10.15 1.92 -11.40
CA ARG A 243 -8.86 1.52 -11.99
C ARG A 243 -8.35 0.23 -11.37
N ALA A 244 -8.45 0.07 -10.05
CA ALA A 244 -8.06 -1.17 -9.36
C ALA A 244 -8.94 -2.37 -9.79
N VAL A 245 -10.26 -2.19 -9.86
CA VAL A 245 -11.19 -3.24 -10.30
C VAL A 245 -10.93 -3.65 -11.74
N VAL A 246 -10.75 -2.69 -12.66
CA VAL A 246 -10.40 -2.96 -14.06
C VAL A 246 -9.09 -3.72 -14.15
N THR A 247 -8.06 -3.32 -13.39
CA THR A 247 -6.76 -4.01 -13.35
C THR A 247 -6.91 -5.48 -12.91
N VAL A 248 -7.65 -5.73 -11.82
CA VAL A 248 -7.87 -7.09 -11.31
C VAL A 248 -8.65 -7.95 -12.32
N LEU A 249 -9.70 -7.38 -12.94
CA LEU A 249 -10.48 -8.05 -13.97
C LEU A 249 -9.65 -8.34 -15.22
N TRP A 250 -8.77 -7.42 -15.61
CA TRP A 250 -7.84 -7.55 -16.74
C TRP A 250 -6.92 -8.74 -16.56
N ILE A 251 -6.16 -8.75 -15.45
CA ILE A 251 -5.22 -9.82 -15.11
C ILE A 251 -5.92 -11.17 -15.05
N ARG A 252 -7.05 -11.25 -14.34
CA ARG A 252 -7.84 -12.48 -14.22
C ARG A 252 -8.29 -12.98 -15.60
N THR A 253 -8.81 -12.10 -16.44
CA THR A 253 -9.37 -12.47 -17.74
C THR A 253 -8.28 -12.95 -18.69
N ILE A 254 -7.14 -12.26 -18.75
CA ILE A 254 -5.99 -12.68 -19.56
C ILE A 254 -5.50 -14.06 -19.14
N MET A 255 -5.27 -14.27 -17.85
CA MET A 255 -4.81 -15.56 -17.34
C MET A 255 -5.83 -16.68 -17.60
N ALA A 256 -7.13 -16.40 -17.43
CA ALA A 256 -8.19 -17.36 -17.69
C ALA A 256 -8.34 -17.68 -19.19
N TYR A 257 -8.15 -16.69 -20.06
CA TYR A 257 -8.13 -16.84 -21.51
C TYR A 257 -6.97 -17.76 -21.96
N ILE A 258 -5.75 -17.46 -21.51
CA ILE A 258 -4.56 -18.29 -21.81
C ILE A 258 -4.79 -19.72 -21.31
N ALA A 259 -5.31 -19.91 -20.10
CA ALA A 259 -5.62 -21.23 -19.58
C ALA A 259 -6.74 -21.95 -20.33
N SER A 260 -7.72 -21.24 -20.92
CA SER A 260 -8.78 -21.85 -21.72
C SER A 260 -8.37 -22.17 -23.15
N MET A 261 -7.31 -21.54 -23.68
CA MET A 261 -6.72 -21.88 -24.97
C MET A 261 -6.22 -23.32 -25.00
N VAL A 262 -5.60 -23.81 -23.92
CA VAL A 262 -5.03 -25.16 -23.86
C VAL A 262 -6.07 -26.25 -24.16
N PRO A 263 -7.19 -26.37 -23.42
CA PRO A 263 -8.20 -27.37 -23.73
C PRO A 263 -8.89 -27.13 -25.07
N LEU A 264 -8.97 -25.89 -25.58
CA LEU A 264 -9.47 -25.63 -26.93
C LEU A 264 -8.54 -26.20 -27.99
N ILE A 265 -7.25 -25.86 -27.96
CA ILE A 265 -6.23 -26.36 -28.89
C ILE A 265 -6.20 -27.90 -28.85
N LEU A 266 -6.20 -28.49 -27.66
CA LEU A 266 -6.22 -29.94 -27.50
C LEU A 266 -7.53 -30.56 -28.04
N SER A 267 -8.69 -29.94 -27.78
CA SER A 267 -9.97 -30.42 -28.32
C SER A 267 -10.01 -30.37 -29.85
N VAL A 268 -9.47 -29.32 -30.46
CA VAL A 268 -9.34 -29.19 -31.92
C VAL A 268 -8.38 -30.25 -32.45
N ALA A 269 -7.20 -30.38 -31.84
CA ALA A 269 -6.19 -31.36 -32.25
C ALA A 269 -6.71 -32.81 -32.17
N VAL A 270 -7.42 -33.16 -31.10
CA VAL A 270 -8.05 -34.47 -30.93
C VAL A 270 -9.20 -34.69 -31.92
N THR A 271 -9.97 -33.65 -32.23
CA THR A 271 -11.06 -33.74 -33.23
C THR A 271 -10.51 -33.95 -34.64
N VAL A 272 -9.42 -33.25 -34.99
CA VAL A 272 -8.76 -33.35 -36.31
C VAL A 272 -7.94 -34.65 -36.43
N CYS A 273 -7.27 -35.07 -35.35
CA CYS A 273 -6.42 -36.25 -35.30
C CYS A 273 -6.77 -37.12 -34.07
N PRO A 274 -7.79 -37.99 -34.16
CA PRO A 274 -8.18 -38.86 -33.04
C PRO A 274 -7.07 -39.82 -32.58
N ALA A 275 -6.10 -40.11 -33.46
CA ALA A 275 -4.92 -40.92 -33.13
C ALA A 275 -4.06 -40.29 -32.01
N LEU A 276 -4.13 -38.96 -31.79
CA LEU A 276 -3.39 -38.26 -30.73
C LEU A 276 -3.71 -38.79 -29.32
N ILE A 277 -4.96 -39.22 -29.08
CA ILE A 277 -5.36 -39.86 -27.80
C ILE A 277 -4.57 -41.15 -27.60
N LYS A 278 -4.39 -41.96 -28.66
CA LYS A 278 -3.66 -43.23 -28.59
C LYS A 278 -2.16 -43.02 -28.32
N TRP A 279 -1.59 -41.91 -28.75
CA TRP A 279 -0.16 -41.62 -28.64
C TRP A 279 0.26 -41.12 -27.26
N THR A 280 -0.60 -40.35 -26.59
CA THR A 280 -0.24 -39.71 -25.31
C THR A 280 -0.64 -40.54 -24.09
N ARG A 281 -1.61 -41.47 -24.24
CA ARG A 281 -2.28 -42.20 -23.14
C ARG A 281 -2.91 -41.30 -22.07
N ILE A 282 -2.81 -39.97 -22.20
CA ILE A 282 -3.47 -39.00 -21.34
C ILE A 282 -4.95 -38.98 -21.74
N PRO A 283 -5.89 -38.96 -20.77
CA PRO A 283 -7.30 -38.77 -21.07
C PRO A 283 -7.59 -37.30 -21.45
N LEU A 284 -7.06 -36.83 -22.59
CA LEU A 284 -7.08 -35.43 -23.03
C LEU A 284 -8.49 -34.84 -23.21
N ASP A 285 -9.49 -35.70 -23.37
CA ASP A 285 -10.92 -35.43 -23.46
C ASP A 285 -11.60 -35.25 -22.09
N ALA A 286 -10.91 -35.57 -20.99
CA ALA A 286 -11.48 -35.52 -19.66
C ALA A 286 -11.51 -34.09 -19.09
N LEU A 287 -12.72 -33.54 -18.95
CA LEU A 287 -12.97 -32.18 -18.44
C LEU A 287 -12.33 -31.88 -17.08
N TRP A 288 -12.18 -32.87 -16.20
CA TRP A 288 -11.61 -32.70 -14.86
C TRP A 288 -10.10 -32.39 -14.87
N LEU A 289 -9.39 -32.65 -15.98
CA LEU A 289 -7.99 -32.24 -16.17
C LEU A 289 -7.86 -30.73 -16.35
N TYR A 290 -8.93 -30.05 -16.78
CA TYR A 290 -8.93 -28.62 -17.09
C TYR A 290 -9.89 -27.84 -16.19
N PRO A 291 -9.69 -27.87 -14.85
CA PRO A 291 -10.50 -27.07 -13.95
C PRO A 291 -10.33 -25.57 -14.29
N PRO A 292 -11.32 -24.71 -14.04
CA PRO A 292 -11.15 -23.27 -14.18
C PRO A 292 -9.96 -22.77 -13.36
N LEU A 293 -9.14 -21.86 -13.90
CA LEU A 293 -7.94 -21.36 -13.22
C LEU A 293 -8.27 -20.65 -11.90
N PHE A 294 -9.42 -19.97 -11.86
CA PHE A 294 -9.92 -19.24 -10.71
C PHE A 294 -11.30 -19.76 -10.28
N GLY A 295 -11.57 -19.75 -8.98
CA GLY A 295 -12.91 -20.03 -8.44
C GLY A 295 -13.97 -18.97 -8.80
N SER A 296 -15.24 -19.31 -8.55
CA SER A 296 -16.37 -18.36 -8.67
C SER A 296 -16.23 -17.22 -7.67
N PHE A 297 -16.46 -15.97 -8.11
CA PHE A 297 -16.32 -14.78 -7.26
C PHE A 297 -17.36 -14.71 -6.12
N PHE A 298 -18.51 -15.35 -6.29
CA PHE A 298 -19.63 -15.27 -5.35
C PHE A 298 -19.72 -16.47 -4.38
N ASN A 299 -18.74 -17.38 -4.41
CA ASN A 299 -18.68 -18.46 -3.43
C ASN A 299 -18.08 -17.94 -2.10
N PHE A 300 -18.92 -17.32 -1.27
CA PHE A 300 -18.55 -16.77 0.05
C PHE A 300 -18.36 -17.85 1.12
N LYS A 301 -18.77 -19.10 0.87
CA LYS A 301 -18.60 -20.22 1.81
C LYS A 301 -17.14 -20.37 2.27
N ALA A 302 -16.18 -20.18 1.35
CA ALA A 302 -14.76 -20.27 1.70
C ALA A 302 -14.27 -19.15 2.65
N VAL A 303 -14.95 -18.00 2.70
CA VAL A 303 -14.68 -16.96 3.70
C VAL A 303 -15.12 -17.43 5.08
N PHE A 304 -16.31 -18.03 5.18
CA PHE A 304 -16.83 -18.55 6.44
C PHE A 304 -16.04 -19.77 6.95
N ASP A 305 -15.64 -20.66 6.05
CA ASP A 305 -14.92 -21.89 6.42
C ASP A 305 -13.42 -21.64 6.73
N TYR A 306 -12.78 -20.65 6.08
CA TYR A 306 -11.32 -20.50 6.07
C TYR A 306 -10.82 -19.04 6.20
N GLY A 307 -11.69 -18.08 6.48
CA GLY A 307 -11.36 -16.66 6.53
C GLY A 307 -11.05 -16.04 5.17
N LEU A 308 -10.77 -14.73 5.17
CA LEU A 308 -10.38 -13.99 3.97
C LEU A 308 -9.07 -14.51 3.37
N GLU A 309 -8.09 -14.86 4.20
CA GLU A 309 -6.82 -15.44 3.75
C GLU A 309 -7.04 -16.77 3.02
N GLY A 310 -7.81 -17.69 3.63
CA GLY A 310 -8.15 -18.97 3.02
C GLY A 310 -8.97 -18.81 1.74
N TRP A 311 -9.83 -17.79 1.66
CA TRP A 311 -10.56 -17.43 0.46
C TRP A 311 -9.63 -16.94 -0.67
N TRP A 312 -8.70 -16.04 -0.37
CA TRP A 312 -7.70 -15.54 -1.34
C TRP A 312 -6.77 -16.66 -1.82
N GLY A 313 -6.25 -17.48 -0.90
CA GLY A 313 -5.37 -18.62 -1.21
C GLY A 313 -6.06 -19.71 -2.03
N ARG A 314 -7.38 -19.88 -1.87
CA ARG A 314 -8.19 -20.81 -2.69
C ARG A 314 -8.71 -20.18 -3.98
N ARG A 315 -8.55 -18.88 -4.24
CA ARG A 315 -9.06 -18.26 -5.47
C ARG A 315 -8.00 -17.75 -6.41
N TRP A 316 -7.01 -17.00 -5.90
CA TRP A 316 -6.06 -16.26 -6.73
C TRP A 316 -4.76 -17.03 -6.93
N HIS A 317 -4.21 -17.62 -5.87
CA HIS A 317 -2.88 -18.25 -5.89
C HIS A 317 -2.86 -19.75 -6.24
N GLN A 318 -3.90 -20.31 -6.84
CA GLN A 318 -3.95 -21.76 -7.07
C GLN A 318 -2.91 -22.25 -8.08
N ALA A 319 -2.69 -21.50 -9.16
CA ALA A 319 -1.94 -21.98 -10.33
C ALA A 319 -0.49 -22.40 -10.00
N TYR A 320 0.19 -21.63 -9.14
CA TYR A 320 1.63 -21.78 -8.90
C TYR A 320 1.97 -22.17 -7.46
N ARG A 321 0.96 -22.38 -6.61
CA ARG A 321 1.12 -22.66 -5.18
C ARG A 321 2.03 -23.84 -4.90
N TYR A 322 1.92 -24.89 -5.72
CA TYR A 322 2.70 -26.11 -5.52
C TYR A 322 4.20 -25.83 -5.62
N ALA A 323 4.62 -25.13 -6.68
CA ALA A 323 6.02 -24.75 -6.91
C ALA A 323 6.62 -23.99 -5.71
N PHE A 324 5.91 -22.97 -5.21
CA PHE A 324 6.42 -22.15 -4.10
C PHE A 324 6.42 -22.93 -2.78
N SER A 325 5.33 -23.64 -2.47
CA SER A 325 5.19 -24.35 -1.20
C SER A 325 6.17 -25.53 -1.11
N GLU A 326 6.36 -26.27 -2.20
CA GLU A 326 7.27 -27.42 -2.23
C GLU A 326 8.73 -26.99 -2.16
N THR A 327 9.11 -25.95 -2.92
CA THR A 327 10.45 -25.36 -2.83
C THR A 327 10.72 -24.85 -1.40
N ALA A 328 9.76 -24.17 -0.77
CA ALA A 328 9.92 -23.71 0.61
C ALA A 328 10.11 -24.85 1.61
N ARG A 329 9.46 -26.01 1.42
CA ARG A 329 9.65 -27.20 2.28
C ARG A 329 11.04 -27.81 2.17
N HIS A 330 11.65 -27.78 0.98
CA HIS A 330 13.00 -28.31 0.75
C HIS A 330 14.08 -27.34 1.24
N VAL A 331 13.88 -26.04 1.04
CA VAL A 331 14.80 -25.01 1.54
C VAL A 331 14.76 -24.91 3.06
N VAL A 332 13.58 -25.07 3.68
CA VAL A 332 13.38 -25.03 5.13
C VAL A 332 12.88 -26.40 5.62
N PRO A 333 13.79 -27.34 5.92
CA PRO A 333 13.43 -28.68 6.38
C PRO A 333 12.73 -28.64 7.74
N SER A 334 11.99 -29.69 8.08
CA SER A 334 11.17 -29.79 9.30
C SER A 334 11.96 -30.00 10.60
N ASN A 335 13.28 -29.88 10.56
CA ASN A 335 14.17 -30.32 11.64
C ASN A 335 14.36 -29.27 12.74
N PHE A 336 13.64 -28.15 12.69
CA PHE A 336 13.68 -27.15 13.75
C PHE A 336 12.77 -27.56 14.91
N GLU A 337 13.24 -27.38 16.14
CA GLU A 337 12.47 -27.67 17.36
C GLU A 337 11.19 -26.83 17.45
N ASN A 338 11.24 -25.58 16.95
CA ASN A 338 10.10 -24.67 16.96
C ASN A 338 9.26 -24.79 15.68
N LYS A 339 8.05 -25.36 15.83
CA LYS A 339 7.08 -25.56 14.72
C LYS A 339 6.55 -24.24 14.16
N ASP A 340 6.39 -23.22 14.99
CA ASP A 340 5.90 -21.91 14.53
C ASP A 340 6.98 -21.15 13.77
N MET A 341 8.23 -21.23 14.21
CA MET A 341 9.38 -20.71 13.45
C MET A 341 9.53 -21.41 12.09
N THR A 342 9.39 -22.75 12.06
CA THR A 342 9.41 -23.51 10.79
C THR A 342 8.29 -23.06 9.87
N ARG A 343 7.09 -22.83 10.42
CA ARG A 343 5.94 -22.32 9.66
C ARG A 343 6.25 -20.94 9.11
N PHE A 344 6.71 -20.01 9.95
CA PHE A 344 7.07 -18.66 9.57
C PHE A 344 8.11 -18.65 8.44
N LEU A 345 9.24 -19.33 8.60
CA LEU A 345 10.31 -19.40 7.60
C LEU A 345 9.83 -19.97 6.26
N ARG A 346 8.99 -21.02 6.27
CA ARG A 346 8.40 -21.57 5.04
C ARG A 346 7.48 -20.58 4.33
N HIS A 347 6.66 -19.84 5.07
CA HIS A 347 5.85 -18.76 4.50
C HIS A 347 6.75 -17.66 3.95
N SER A 348 7.79 -17.24 4.67
CA SER A 348 8.74 -16.24 4.22
C SER A 348 9.43 -16.61 2.91
N VAL A 349 9.88 -17.85 2.75
CA VAL A 349 10.45 -18.32 1.47
C VAL A 349 9.38 -18.33 0.36
N ALA A 350 8.17 -18.84 0.62
CA ALA A 350 7.12 -18.88 -0.39
C ALA A 350 6.71 -17.46 -0.86
N PHE A 351 6.58 -16.52 0.08
CA PHE A 351 6.26 -15.13 -0.21
C PHE A 351 7.43 -14.37 -0.86
N LEU A 352 8.67 -14.69 -0.51
CA LEU A 352 9.86 -14.20 -1.22
C LEU A 352 9.84 -14.62 -2.69
N LEU A 353 9.59 -15.90 -2.97
CA LEU A 353 9.50 -16.40 -4.35
C LEU A 353 8.37 -15.72 -5.13
N SER A 354 7.21 -15.50 -4.49
CA SER A 354 6.11 -14.72 -5.06
C SER A 354 6.53 -13.27 -5.33
N GLY A 355 7.20 -12.62 -4.38
CA GLY A 355 7.71 -11.25 -4.52
C GLY A 355 8.71 -11.11 -5.66
N LEU A 356 9.61 -12.07 -5.84
CA LEU A 356 10.56 -12.10 -6.95
C LEU A 356 9.85 -12.21 -8.31
N VAL A 357 8.81 -13.05 -8.40
CA VAL A 357 7.98 -13.14 -9.61
C VAL A 357 7.38 -11.77 -9.94
N HIS A 358 6.80 -11.08 -8.95
CA HIS A 358 6.21 -9.76 -9.17
C HIS A 358 7.26 -8.68 -9.49
N PHE A 359 8.37 -8.65 -8.77
CA PHE A 359 9.50 -7.76 -9.02
C PHE A 359 9.98 -7.88 -10.46
N CYS A 360 10.31 -9.11 -10.89
CA CYS A 360 10.80 -9.37 -12.24
C CYS A 360 9.74 -9.08 -13.29
N SER A 361 8.45 -9.36 -13.01
CA SER A 361 7.35 -9.01 -13.91
C SER A 361 7.28 -7.51 -14.19
N VAL A 362 7.51 -6.66 -13.17
CA VAL A 362 7.55 -5.21 -13.38
C VAL A 362 8.86 -4.81 -14.08
N HIS A 363 10.00 -5.38 -13.69
CA HIS A 363 11.33 -5.05 -14.21
C HIS A 363 11.49 -5.25 -15.72
N THR A 364 10.78 -6.22 -16.31
CA THR A 364 10.85 -6.52 -17.75
C THR A 364 9.96 -5.62 -18.62
N HIS A 365 9.29 -4.61 -18.05
CA HIS A 365 8.61 -3.57 -18.84
C HIS A 365 9.60 -2.53 -19.36
N PHE A 366 9.29 -1.98 -20.53
CA PHE A 366 10.04 -0.91 -21.13
C PHE A 366 9.92 0.44 -20.39
N VAL A 367 8.73 0.77 -19.88
CA VAL A 367 8.51 2.05 -19.18
C VAL A 367 9.04 1.94 -17.75
N PRO A 368 10.02 2.77 -17.33
CA PRO A 368 10.52 2.76 -15.96
C PRO A 368 9.40 3.18 -15.00
N MET A 369 9.17 2.40 -13.95
CA MET A 369 8.36 2.84 -12.81
C MET A 369 9.30 3.09 -11.64
N ASP A 370 9.86 4.30 -11.59
CA ASP A 370 10.81 4.67 -10.54
C ASP A 370 10.17 4.48 -9.16
N SER A 371 10.89 3.79 -8.25
CA SER A 371 10.53 3.36 -6.89
C SER A 371 9.55 2.17 -6.70
N ALA A 372 8.75 1.77 -7.69
CA ALA A 372 7.71 0.74 -7.49
C ALA A 372 8.25 -0.71 -7.46
N HIS A 373 9.42 -0.98 -8.04
CA HIS A 373 9.96 -2.33 -8.19
C HIS A 373 10.25 -3.00 -6.84
N VAL A 374 11.02 -2.33 -5.97
CA VAL A 374 11.38 -2.85 -4.65
C VAL A 374 10.15 -2.89 -3.74
N GLY A 375 9.23 -1.92 -3.88
CA GLY A 375 7.97 -1.89 -3.14
C GLY A 375 7.13 -3.16 -3.32
N ALA A 376 7.03 -3.68 -4.55
CA ALA A 376 6.33 -4.94 -4.81
C ALA A 376 7.02 -6.14 -4.13
N LEU A 377 8.35 -6.22 -4.22
CA LEU A 377 9.12 -7.28 -3.57
C LEU A 377 8.95 -7.24 -2.05
N LEU A 378 9.13 -6.06 -1.44
CA LEU A 378 8.98 -5.83 -0.02
C LEU A 378 7.55 -6.12 0.43
N PHE A 379 6.53 -5.68 -0.32
CA PHE A 379 5.14 -5.96 0.00
C PHE A 379 4.90 -7.46 0.23
N PHE A 380 5.37 -8.31 -0.68
CA PHE A 380 5.24 -9.76 -0.53
C PHE A 380 6.15 -10.32 0.57
N MET A 381 7.43 -9.91 0.63
CA MET A 381 8.38 -10.37 1.67
C MET A 381 7.90 -10.06 3.09
N LEU A 382 7.17 -8.97 3.29
CA LEU A 382 6.68 -8.52 4.59
C LEU A 382 5.32 -9.13 4.97
N GLN A 383 4.63 -9.83 4.06
CA GLN A 383 3.35 -10.51 4.38
C GLN A 383 3.42 -11.49 5.57
N PRO A 384 4.50 -12.26 5.77
CA PRO A 384 4.62 -13.14 6.93
C PRO A 384 4.84 -12.41 8.26
N LEU A 385 5.29 -11.15 8.22
CA LEU A 385 5.51 -10.37 9.42
C LEU A 385 4.16 -9.87 9.95
N ASP A 386 3.92 -10.08 11.24
CA ASP A 386 2.73 -9.58 11.93
C ASP A 386 2.83 -8.06 12.18
N THR A 387 2.96 -7.29 11.10
CA THR A 387 3.36 -5.87 11.13
C THR A 387 2.29 -5.00 11.74
N LYS A 388 1.00 -5.27 11.48
CA LYS A 388 -0.08 -4.43 12.00
C LYS A 388 -0.28 -4.62 13.51
N PRO A 389 -0.42 -5.83 14.08
CA PRO A 389 -0.55 -5.98 15.53
C PRO A 389 0.66 -5.44 16.30
N ARG A 390 1.88 -5.66 15.78
CA ARG A 390 3.09 -5.05 16.36
C ARG A 390 3.03 -3.53 16.31
N PHE A 391 2.71 -2.94 15.16
CA PHE A 391 2.55 -1.49 15.01
C PHE A 391 1.49 -0.94 15.96
N LEU A 392 0.32 -1.59 16.08
CA LEU A 392 -0.74 -1.17 17.00
C LEU A 392 -0.30 -1.27 18.47
N SER A 393 0.51 -2.27 18.83
CA SER A 393 1.08 -2.39 20.17
C SER A 393 2.10 -1.29 20.47
N GLU A 394 3.00 -0.98 19.53
CA GLU A 394 3.98 0.10 19.65
C GLU A 394 3.27 1.48 19.70
N LEU A 395 2.25 1.67 18.86
CA LEU A 395 1.40 2.86 18.86
C LEU A 395 0.64 3.00 20.18
N ARG A 396 0.01 1.93 20.69
CA ARG A 396 -0.65 1.93 22.01
C ARG A 396 0.31 2.39 23.09
N ASN A 397 1.52 1.83 23.13
CA ASN A 397 2.53 2.25 24.08
C ASN A 397 2.88 3.74 23.94
N ALA A 398 3.08 4.23 22.72
CA ALA A 398 3.39 5.63 22.46
C ALA A 398 2.26 6.57 22.90
N VAL A 399 1.01 6.31 22.51
CA VAL A 399 -0.12 7.21 22.82
C VAL A 399 -0.53 7.17 24.30
N VAL A 400 -0.37 6.03 24.98
CA VAL A 400 -0.73 5.90 26.41
C VAL A 400 0.38 6.40 27.34
N ASN A 401 1.65 6.10 27.02
CA ASN A 401 2.75 6.37 27.96
C ASN A 401 3.54 7.64 27.66
N VAL A 402 3.57 8.10 26.40
CA VAL A 402 4.49 9.16 25.96
C VAL A 402 3.76 10.35 25.35
N GLY A 403 2.71 10.14 24.54
CA GLY A 403 1.99 11.21 23.85
C GLY A 403 2.73 11.85 22.67
N PHE A 404 3.95 11.40 22.37
CA PHE A 404 4.82 11.84 21.28
C PHE A 404 5.52 10.64 20.67
N PHE A 405 5.71 10.65 19.35
CA PHE A 405 6.51 9.64 18.64
C PHE A 405 6.96 10.16 17.27
N TYR A 406 8.02 9.55 16.75
CA TYR A 406 8.41 9.73 15.35
C TYR A 406 7.64 8.75 14.47
N LEU A 407 7.06 9.28 13.40
CA LEU A 407 6.58 8.49 12.28
C LEU A 407 7.63 8.54 11.16
N ILE A 408 8.30 7.41 10.93
CA ILE A 408 9.25 7.23 9.84
C ILE A 408 8.58 6.58 8.63
N HIS A 409 9.18 6.72 7.45
CA HIS A 409 8.65 6.20 6.19
C HIS A 409 7.26 6.75 5.86
N THR A 410 7.11 8.07 6.02
CA THR A 410 5.84 8.76 5.75
C THR A 410 5.47 8.63 4.27
N PRO A 411 4.17 8.58 3.93
CA PRO A 411 3.73 8.43 2.54
C PRO A 411 3.90 9.71 1.70
N ILE A 412 4.58 10.74 2.22
CA ILE A 412 4.75 12.03 1.54
C ILE A 412 5.81 11.88 0.45
N ALA A 413 5.45 12.18 -0.79
CA ALA A 413 6.39 12.11 -1.89
C ALA A 413 7.57 13.09 -1.66
N PRO A 414 8.83 12.67 -1.84
CA PRO A 414 10.00 13.52 -1.56
C PRO A 414 9.97 14.86 -2.29
N HIS A 415 9.52 14.88 -3.55
CA HIS A 415 9.42 16.10 -4.35
C HIS A 415 8.33 17.06 -3.81
N VAL A 416 7.20 16.55 -3.31
CA VAL A 416 6.15 17.37 -2.68
C VAL A 416 6.66 18.00 -1.40
N GLN A 417 7.35 17.23 -0.55
CA GLN A 417 7.94 17.76 0.67
C GLN A 417 9.02 18.81 0.38
N GLN A 418 9.87 18.58 -0.62
CA GLN A 418 10.91 19.53 -1.02
C GLN A 418 10.32 20.84 -1.55
N GLU A 419 9.35 20.77 -2.48
CA GLU A 419 8.67 21.94 -3.03
C GLU A 419 7.92 22.70 -1.92
N PHE A 420 7.25 21.98 -1.02
CA PHE A 420 6.60 22.55 0.16
C PHE A 420 7.58 23.33 1.05
N ILE A 421 8.74 22.74 1.38
CA ILE A 421 9.76 23.39 2.20
C ILE A 421 10.27 24.65 1.48
N GLU A 422 10.65 24.54 0.19
CA GLU A 422 11.17 25.67 -0.59
C GLU A 422 10.19 26.85 -0.59
N LYS A 423 8.92 26.62 -0.91
CA LYS A 423 7.89 27.66 -0.95
C LYS A 423 7.57 28.21 0.44
N SER A 424 7.61 27.36 1.46
CA SER A 424 7.41 27.76 2.86
C SER A 424 8.56 28.62 3.40
N LEU A 425 9.78 28.45 2.91
CA LEU A 425 10.90 29.33 3.25
C LEU A 425 10.74 30.69 2.54
N ALA A 426 10.42 30.67 1.25
CA ALA A 426 10.28 31.88 0.43
C ALA A 426 9.26 32.89 0.97
N VAL A 427 8.19 32.45 1.64
CA VAL A 427 7.17 33.36 2.19
C VAL A 427 7.70 34.23 3.33
N PHE A 428 8.70 33.76 4.08
CA PHE A 428 9.32 34.56 5.15
C PHE A 428 10.24 35.66 4.62
N ASP A 429 10.75 35.48 3.39
CA ASP A 429 11.66 36.42 2.73
C ASP A 429 10.91 37.54 1.98
N LEU A 430 9.58 37.49 1.95
CA LEU A 430 8.77 38.59 1.42
C LEU A 430 9.02 39.89 2.19
N PRO A 431 9.00 41.06 1.51
CA PRO A 431 8.96 42.36 2.17
C PRO A 431 7.82 42.42 3.18
N LEU A 432 8.02 43.13 4.29
CA LEU A 432 7.03 43.20 5.37
C LEU A 432 5.67 43.69 4.85
N GLU A 433 5.66 44.66 3.94
CA GLU A 433 4.46 45.21 3.32
C GLU A 433 3.63 44.12 2.65
N LYS A 434 4.28 43.17 1.95
CA LYS A 434 3.62 42.03 1.31
C LYS A 434 3.14 40.98 2.31
N LYS A 435 3.85 40.78 3.42
CA LYS A 435 3.37 39.91 4.50
C LYS A 435 2.14 40.50 5.20
N LEU A 436 2.09 41.84 5.35
CA LEU A 436 0.96 42.55 5.96
C LEU A 436 -0.31 42.53 5.10
N GLU A 437 -0.21 42.41 3.77
CA GLU A 437 -1.37 42.20 2.89
C GLU A 437 -2.18 40.95 3.30
N ILE A 438 -1.51 39.90 3.78
CA ILE A 438 -2.12 38.65 4.24
C ILE A 438 -2.05 38.48 5.77
N GLU A 439 -1.99 39.58 6.52
CA GLU A 439 -1.97 39.56 7.99
C GLU A 439 -3.24 38.92 8.57
N MET A 440 -3.09 38.16 9.67
CA MET A 440 -4.20 37.43 10.29
C MET A 440 -5.39 38.35 10.64
N VAL A 441 -5.13 39.61 11.04
CA VAL A 441 -6.16 40.62 11.32
C VAL A 441 -7.10 40.86 10.12
N ASN A 442 -6.65 40.62 8.88
CA ASN A 442 -7.46 40.76 7.67
C ASN A 442 -8.42 39.57 7.45
N SER A 443 -8.31 38.50 8.25
CA SER A 443 -9.14 37.30 8.12
C SER A 443 -9.96 37.03 9.37
N LYS A 444 -11.29 37.04 9.23
CA LYS A 444 -12.22 36.55 10.27
C LYS A 444 -12.04 35.05 10.57
N HIS A 445 -11.22 34.34 9.78
CA HIS A 445 -10.95 32.92 9.90
C HIS A 445 -9.68 32.58 10.69
N PHE A 446 -8.97 33.59 11.22
CA PHE A 446 -7.72 33.41 11.97
C PHE A 446 -6.64 32.68 11.15
N LEU A 447 -6.59 32.98 9.84
CA LEU A 447 -5.60 32.49 8.88
C LEU A 447 -4.83 33.67 8.30
N GLY A 448 -3.51 33.58 8.24
CA GLY A 448 -2.65 34.65 7.74
C GLY A 448 -1.36 34.82 8.54
N TYR A 449 -0.66 35.90 8.25
CA TYR A 449 0.63 36.26 8.85
C TYR A 449 0.47 36.79 10.29
N SER A 450 1.36 36.36 11.18
CA SER A 450 1.56 36.92 12.53
C SER A 450 3.01 37.37 12.69
N ARG A 451 3.18 38.59 13.21
CA ARG A 451 4.49 39.25 13.35
C ARG A 451 5.40 38.52 14.35
N LEU A 452 6.71 38.75 14.22
CA LEU A 452 7.69 38.26 15.18
C LEU A 452 7.35 38.72 16.60
N GLY A 453 7.18 37.77 17.53
CA GLY A 453 6.85 38.07 18.92
C GLY A 453 5.41 38.50 19.17
N ALA A 454 4.49 38.30 18.21
CA ALA A 454 3.07 38.59 18.41
C ALA A 454 2.37 37.59 19.34
N GLU A 455 2.92 36.38 19.48
CA GLU A 455 2.33 35.28 20.24
C GLU A 455 2.87 35.24 21.68
N THR A 456 2.04 34.76 22.62
CA THR A 456 2.39 34.64 24.04
C THR A 456 2.00 33.28 24.57
N THR A 457 2.94 32.57 25.18
CA THR A 457 2.71 31.29 25.86
C THR A 457 3.28 31.35 27.26
N ALA A 458 2.54 30.82 28.25
CA ALA A 458 2.93 30.84 29.66
C ALA A 458 3.31 32.25 30.16
N SER A 459 2.55 33.27 29.72
CA SER A 459 2.77 34.69 30.04
C SER A 459 4.11 35.27 29.59
N LYS A 460 4.79 34.62 28.65
CA LYS A 460 6.04 35.09 28.02
C LYS A 460 5.87 35.12 26.51
N THR A 461 6.53 36.09 25.87
CA THR A 461 6.52 36.24 24.42
C THR A 461 7.22 35.06 23.75
N ASP A 462 6.59 34.52 22.71
CA ASP A 462 7.14 33.48 21.86
C ASP A 462 7.98 34.14 20.75
N TYR A 463 9.28 33.89 20.74
CA TYR A 463 10.21 34.49 19.76
C TYR A 463 10.14 33.75 18.41
N ARG A 464 9.01 33.93 17.73
CA ARG A 464 8.71 33.32 16.43
C ARG A 464 7.94 34.27 15.52
N GLU A 465 8.14 34.11 14.23
CA GLU A 465 7.32 34.66 13.14
C GLU A 465 6.52 33.50 12.52
N GLN A 466 5.25 33.70 12.14
CA GLN A 466 4.46 32.59 11.60
C GLN A 466 3.41 32.99 10.55
N PHE A 467 3.01 32.01 9.74
CA PHE A 467 1.85 32.07 8.85
C PHE A 467 0.91 30.89 9.15
N ASP A 468 -0.38 31.17 9.31
CA ASP A 468 -1.42 30.17 9.52
C ASP A 468 -2.19 29.95 8.20
N PHE A 469 -2.08 28.74 7.66
CA PHE A 469 -2.84 28.24 6.52
C PHE A 469 -3.73 27.06 6.94
N ALA A 470 -4.51 26.54 6.02
CA ALA A 470 -5.38 25.41 6.26
C ALA A 470 -5.75 24.68 4.96
N THR A 471 -6.38 23.50 5.08
CA THR A 471 -7.14 22.92 3.97
C THR A 471 -8.15 23.93 3.47
N GLU A 472 -8.09 24.28 2.19
CA GLU A 472 -8.97 25.30 1.61
C GLU A 472 -10.44 24.91 1.78
N LEU A 473 -11.22 25.80 2.40
CA LEU A 473 -12.68 25.70 2.49
C LEU A 473 -13.32 27.04 2.08
N PRO A 474 -14.56 27.03 1.56
CA PRO A 474 -15.31 28.26 1.37
C PRO A 474 -15.61 28.94 2.72
N ALA A 475 -15.92 30.24 2.67
CA ALA A 475 -16.40 30.95 3.84
C ALA A 475 -17.79 30.40 4.25
N PRO A 476 -18.09 30.30 5.56
CA PRO A 476 -19.43 29.94 6.03
C PRO A 476 -20.49 30.92 5.54
N GLY A 477 -21.73 30.42 5.42
CA GLY A 477 -22.89 31.24 5.05
C GLY A 477 -23.21 32.33 6.09
N PRO A 478 -23.95 33.39 5.71
CA PRO A 478 -24.30 34.49 6.61
C PRO A 478 -25.19 34.06 7.79
N ASP A 479 -25.97 32.98 7.61
CA ASP A 479 -26.90 32.44 8.63
C ASP A 479 -26.26 31.33 9.49
N GLU A 480 -24.99 30.97 9.25
CA GLU A 480 -24.30 29.97 10.06
C GLU A 480 -23.90 30.55 11.43
N PRO A 481 -23.83 29.71 12.48
CA PRO A 481 -23.37 30.14 13.80
C PRO A 481 -21.99 30.82 13.74
N LEU A 482 -21.79 31.88 14.54
CA LEU A 482 -20.57 32.70 14.50
C LEU A 482 -19.28 31.89 14.61
N TYR A 483 -19.28 30.84 15.45
CA TYR A 483 -18.12 29.98 15.65
C TYR A 483 -17.67 29.24 14.38
N ARG A 484 -18.54 29.05 13.38
CA ARG A 484 -18.15 28.47 12.09
C ARG A 484 -17.11 29.33 11.37
N ASN A 485 -17.07 30.63 11.64
CA ASN A 485 -16.08 31.51 11.03
C ASN A 485 -14.63 31.17 11.42
N ILE A 486 -14.34 30.38 12.45
CA ILE A 486 -12.95 29.93 12.71
C ILE A 486 -12.41 28.99 11.60
N ARG A 487 -13.28 28.60 10.67
CA ARG A 487 -12.94 27.90 9.42
C ARG A 487 -13.37 28.73 8.22
N GLY A 488 -12.58 28.65 7.15
CA GLY A 488 -12.81 29.40 5.93
C GLY A 488 -11.59 29.44 5.02
N PRO A 489 -11.58 30.33 4.02
CA PRO A 489 -10.52 30.39 3.01
C PRO A 489 -9.22 30.94 3.57
N ASN A 490 -8.11 30.50 2.97
CA ASN A 490 -6.79 31.04 3.24
C ASN A 490 -6.60 32.45 2.66
N GLN A 491 -5.64 33.19 3.23
CA GLN A 491 -5.09 34.41 2.62
C GLN A 491 -3.80 34.05 1.87
N TRP A 492 -3.88 33.92 0.54
CA TRP A 492 -2.74 33.52 -0.28
C TRP A 492 -1.86 34.72 -0.65
N PRO A 493 -0.52 34.59 -0.63
CA PRO A 493 0.35 35.59 -1.22
C PRO A 493 0.09 35.70 -2.74
N ASP A 494 0.46 36.83 -3.31
CA ASP A 494 0.34 37.05 -4.76
C ASP A 494 1.14 35.98 -5.54
N GLU A 495 0.51 35.37 -6.55
CA GLU A 495 1.11 34.31 -7.38
C GLU A 495 2.36 34.81 -8.12
N THR A 496 2.48 36.11 -8.37
CA THR A 496 3.68 36.72 -8.97
C THR A 496 4.82 36.88 -7.97
N ALA A 497 4.53 36.98 -6.67
CA ALA A 497 5.54 37.11 -5.63
C ALA A 497 6.18 35.75 -5.31
N ILE A 498 5.37 34.68 -5.23
CA ILE A 498 5.86 33.32 -5.02
C ILE A 498 5.09 32.34 -5.93
N PRO A 499 5.51 32.18 -7.20
CA PRO A 499 4.85 31.29 -8.13
C PRO A 499 4.76 29.85 -7.60
N GLY A 500 3.57 29.26 -7.65
CA GLY A 500 3.29 27.91 -7.20
C GLY A 500 3.11 27.75 -5.69
N PHE A 501 3.17 28.81 -4.88
CA PHE A 501 3.05 28.71 -3.41
C PHE A 501 1.78 27.99 -2.98
N ARG A 502 0.61 28.45 -3.44
CA ARG A 502 -0.68 27.84 -3.10
C ARG A 502 -0.70 26.35 -3.44
N LYS A 503 -0.25 26.01 -4.66
CA LYS A 503 -0.21 24.64 -5.15
C LYS A 503 0.65 23.74 -4.26
N ALA A 504 1.82 24.22 -3.82
CA ALA A 504 2.72 23.46 -2.95
C ALA A 504 2.11 23.21 -1.55
N ILE A 505 1.48 24.22 -0.95
CA ILE A 505 0.79 24.08 0.35
C ILE A 505 -0.38 23.09 0.24
N GLU A 506 -1.22 23.23 -0.79
CA GLU A 506 -2.36 22.34 -1.04
C GLU A 506 -1.91 20.90 -1.31
N ALA A 507 -0.83 20.70 -2.07
CA ALA A 507 -0.27 19.38 -2.33
C ALA A 507 0.24 18.70 -1.06
N TYR A 508 0.97 19.42 -0.20
CA TYR A 508 1.45 18.88 1.07
C TYR A 508 0.29 18.48 2.01
N LEU A 509 -0.72 19.34 2.15
CA LEU A 509 -1.90 19.03 2.95
C LEU A 509 -2.70 17.84 2.38
N ALA A 510 -2.71 17.66 1.06
CA ALA A 510 -3.35 16.51 0.43
C ALA A 510 -2.65 15.18 0.75
N GLU A 511 -1.32 15.17 0.94
CA GLU A 511 -0.54 13.99 1.36
C GLU A 511 -0.68 13.69 2.87
N ILE A 512 -0.82 14.73 3.70
CA ILE A 512 -1.06 14.56 5.15
C ILE A 512 -2.48 14.04 5.42
N ARG A 513 -3.49 14.44 4.63
CA ARG A 513 -4.88 14.05 4.86
C ARG A 513 -5.10 12.53 4.99
N PRO A 514 -4.68 11.66 4.04
CA PRO A 514 -4.88 10.21 4.18
C PRO A 514 -4.16 9.64 5.40
N LEU A 515 -3.02 10.21 5.79
CA LEU A 515 -2.33 9.84 7.01
C LEU A 515 -3.16 10.17 8.26
N ALA A 516 -3.69 11.39 8.33
CA ALA A 516 -4.55 11.84 9.42
C ALA A 516 -5.84 11.02 9.53
N GLU A 517 -6.43 10.59 8.41
CA GLU A 517 -7.58 9.67 8.39
C GLU A 517 -7.20 8.27 8.88
N ALA A 518 -6.05 7.75 8.46
CA ALA A 518 -5.57 6.42 8.89
C ALA A 518 -5.30 6.36 10.40
N PHE A 519 -4.74 7.43 10.97
CA PHE A 519 -4.46 7.51 12.41
C PHE A 519 -5.74 7.50 13.27
N LYS A 520 -6.89 7.96 12.76
CA LYS A 520 -8.18 7.75 13.45
C LYS A 520 -8.47 6.26 13.65
N SER A 521 -8.25 5.46 12.60
CA SER A 521 -8.44 4.01 12.66
C SER A 521 -7.38 3.32 13.52
N PHE A 522 -6.11 3.68 13.34
CA PHE A 522 -5.02 3.03 14.06
C PHE A 522 -5.06 3.31 15.55
N ILE A 523 -5.41 4.53 15.98
CA ILE A 523 -5.57 4.83 17.40
C ILE A 523 -6.76 4.06 17.97
N ALA A 524 -7.90 4.01 17.27
CA ALA A 524 -9.04 3.22 17.73
C ALA A 524 -8.67 1.73 17.89
N GLU A 525 -8.07 1.11 16.88
CA GLU A 525 -7.62 -0.28 16.95
C GLU A 525 -6.53 -0.50 18.02
N ALA A 526 -5.61 0.46 18.19
CA ALA A 526 -4.60 0.40 19.23
C ALA A 526 -5.22 0.45 20.64
N LEU A 527 -6.40 1.05 20.80
CA LEU A 527 -7.18 1.03 22.04
C LEU A 527 -8.18 -0.14 22.12
N ASP A 528 -8.06 -1.14 21.24
CA ASP A 528 -8.98 -2.28 21.11
C ASP A 528 -10.45 -1.86 20.87
N LEU A 529 -10.65 -0.73 20.19
CA LEU A 529 -11.95 -0.23 19.74
C LEU A 529 -12.21 -0.61 18.26
N PRO A 530 -13.47 -0.58 17.80
CA PRO A 530 -13.78 -0.62 16.37
C PRO A 530 -13.00 0.46 15.60
N SER A 531 -12.46 0.14 14.43
CA SER A 531 -11.61 1.07 13.66
C SER A 531 -12.29 2.39 13.27
N ASN A 532 -13.62 2.45 13.28
CA ASN A 532 -14.39 3.66 13.00
C ASN A 532 -14.84 4.43 14.25
N ALA A 533 -14.46 4.01 15.46
CA ALA A 533 -14.98 4.58 16.72
C ALA A 533 -14.72 6.09 16.86
N LEU A 534 -13.62 6.60 16.30
CA LEU A 534 -13.25 8.02 16.38
C LEU A 534 -13.86 8.88 15.26
N TYR A 535 -14.47 8.28 14.23
CA TYR A 535 -14.91 9.01 13.03
C TYR A 535 -16.02 10.04 13.30
N PRO A 536 -16.99 9.79 14.21
CA PRO A 536 -18.05 10.76 14.51
C PRO A 536 -17.54 12.10 15.05
N PHE A 537 -16.29 12.16 15.53
CA PHE A 537 -15.72 13.35 16.16
C PHE A 537 -15.12 14.37 15.17
N PHE A 538 -15.28 14.16 13.87
CA PHE A 538 -14.65 14.99 12.85
C PHE A 538 -15.66 15.50 11.83
N ASP A 539 -15.52 16.77 11.45
CA ASP A 539 -16.31 17.34 10.38
C ASP A 539 -15.95 16.73 9.02
N GLN A 540 -16.93 16.75 8.12
CA GLN A 540 -16.78 16.35 6.74
C GLN A 540 -17.30 17.48 5.83
N PRO A 541 -16.42 18.13 5.03
CA PRO A 541 -14.97 17.94 4.95
C PRO A 541 -14.21 18.48 6.19
N PRO A 542 -13.07 17.88 6.56
CA PRO A 542 -12.20 18.43 7.61
C PRO A 542 -11.41 19.65 7.10
N GLN A 543 -11.07 20.56 8.01
CA GLN A 543 -10.07 21.60 7.76
C GLN A 543 -8.86 21.39 8.67
N HIS A 544 -7.79 20.80 8.14
CA HIS A 544 -6.52 20.72 8.85
C HIS A 544 -5.86 22.09 8.83
N LYS A 545 -5.38 22.56 9.98
CA LYS A 545 -4.66 23.84 10.09
C LYS A 545 -3.17 23.58 9.93
N LEU A 546 -2.46 24.41 9.18
CA LEU A 546 -1.01 24.36 9.00
C LEU A 546 -0.43 25.64 9.56
N LYS A 547 0.64 25.53 10.36
CA LYS A 547 1.48 26.69 10.66
C LYS A 547 2.79 26.57 9.93
N LEU A 548 3.23 27.64 9.29
CA LEU A 548 4.61 27.82 8.89
C LEU A 548 5.27 28.68 9.97
N ILE A 549 6.31 28.18 10.63
CA ILE A 549 6.93 28.89 11.76
C ILE A 549 8.42 29.06 11.53
N LYS A 550 8.91 30.30 11.71
CA LYS A 550 10.32 30.68 11.67
C LYS A 550 10.76 31.14 13.06
N TYR A 551 11.83 30.53 13.57
CA TYR A 551 12.52 30.93 14.79
C TYR A 551 13.89 31.51 14.42
N PRO A 552 14.09 32.83 14.57
CA PRO A 552 15.41 33.43 14.40
C PRO A 552 16.36 32.99 15.52
N PRO A 553 17.69 32.99 15.29
CA PRO A 553 18.66 32.86 16.37
C PRO A 553 18.40 33.92 17.46
N PRO A 554 18.47 33.56 18.75
CA PRO A 554 18.28 34.54 19.81
C PRO A 554 19.42 35.57 19.81
N SER A 555 19.09 36.82 20.10
CA SER A 555 20.08 37.88 20.36
C SER A 555 20.36 38.09 21.85
N SER A 556 19.53 37.51 22.73
CA SER A 556 19.68 37.58 24.19
C SER A 556 18.96 36.43 24.89
N ALA A 557 19.28 36.19 26.16
CA ALA A 557 18.61 35.18 26.99
C ALA A 557 17.10 35.44 27.15
N ALA A 558 16.64 36.69 27.02
CA ALA A 558 15.22 37.03 27.06
C ALA A 558 14.43 36.46 25.86
N GLN A 559 15.13 36.07 24.78
CA GLN A 559 14.56 35.46 23.56
C GLN A 559 14.75 33.95 23.50
N ALA A 560 15.15 33.31 24.61
CA ALA A 560 15.37 31.86 24.65
C ALA A 560 14.07 31.04 24.49
N GLN A 561 12.90 31.64 24.69
CA GLN A 561 11.60 31.00 24.46
C GLN A 561 11.17 31.17 23.00
N GLY A 562 11.19 30.08 22.23
CA GLY A 562 10.56 30.04 20.91
C GLY A 562 9.06 29.82 21.02
N VAL A 563 8.68 28.80 21.80
CA VAL A 563 7.31 28.56 22.27
C VAL A 563 7.40 28.04 23.70
N GLY A 564 6.63 28.63 24.61
CA GLY A 564 6.59 28.19 26.00
C GLY A 564 6.08 26.75 26.19
N ALA A 565 6.19 26.25 27.42
CA ALA A 565 5.68 24.94 27.79
C ALA A 565 4.14 24.89 27.63
N HIS A 566 3.64 24.01 26.77
CA HIS A 566 2.21 23.87 26.49
C HIS A 566 1.84 22.46 26.02
N LYS A 567 0.54 22.18 25.95
CA LYS A 567 -0.05 21.03 25.25
C LYS A 567 -0.88 21.55 24.08
N ASP A 568 -0.81 20.89 22.93
CA ASP A 568 -1.65 21.25 21.78
C ASP A 568 -3.12 21.03 22.10
N SER A 569 -3.99 21.90 21.58
CA SER A 569 -5.43 21.84 21.89
C SER A 569 -6.17 20.85 20.98
N GLU A 570 -5.66 20.63 19.78
CA GLU A 570 -6.27 19.82 18.72
C GLU A 570 -6.20 18.30 19.01
N PHE A 571 -6.64 17.46 18.08
CA PHE A 571 -6.69 16.01 18.26
C PHE A 571 -5.30 15.36 18.08
N LEU A 572 -4.68 15.60 16.93
CA LEU A 572 -3.32 15.18 16.59
C LEU A 572 -2.58 16.32 15.91
N THR A 573 -1.26 16.36 16.10
CA THR A 573 -0.36 17.25 15.38
C THR A 573 0.64 16.40 14.60
N PHE A 574 0.84 16.75 13.32
CA PHE A 574 1.86 16.18 12.44
C PHE A 574 2.90 17.26 12.15
N LEU A 575 4.07 17.16 12.76
CA LEU A 575 5.12 18.16 12.68
C LEU A 575 6.25 17.73 11.75
N LEU A 576 6.49 18.55 10.72
CA LEU A 576 7.71 18.51 9.94
C LEU A 576 8.76 19.48 10.53
N GLN A 577 9.89 18.95 10.98
CA GLN A 577 11.07 19.73 11.36
C GLN A 577 11.91 20.00 10.11
N ALA A 578 11.69 21.14 9.44
CA ALA A 578 12.23 21.42 8.10
C ALA A 578 13.74 21.77 8.07
N THR A 579 14.38 21.90 9.24
CA THR A 579 15.80 22.24 9.36
C THR A 579 16.45 21.41 10.46
N PRO A 580 17.79 21.21 10.43
CA PRO A 580 18.50 20.29 11.32
C PRO A 580 18.64 20.78 12.78
N HIS A 581 18.02 21.91 13.13
CA HIS A 581 18.10 22.49 14.46
C HIS A 581 17.47 21.58 15.53
N SER A 582 18.24 21.36 16.60
CA SER A 582 17.67 20.93 17.88
C SER A 582 16.79 22.04 18.47
N GLY A 583 15.98 21.72 19.47
CA GLY A 583 15.22 22.74 20.21
C GLY A 583 13.75 22.41 20.45
N LEU A 584 13.17 21.42 19.77
CA LEU A 584 11.94 20.82 20.27
C LEU A 584 12.28 19.97 21.50
N GLU A 585 11.59 20.22 22.60
CA GLU A 585 11.75 19.46 23.84
C GLU A 585 10.39 19.00 24.35
N VAL A 586 10.32 17.74 24.79
CA VAL A 586 9.10 17.07 25.26
C VAL A 586 9.31 16.69 26.73
N GLN A 587 8.34 17.00 27.58
CA GLN A 587 8.44 16.72 29.01
C GLN A 587 8.01 15.28 29.30
N ASN A 588 8.86 14.49 29.95
CA ASN A 588 8.49 13.15 30.42
C ASN A 588 7.64 13.21 31.71
N LYS A 589 7.16 12.06 32.21
CA LYS A 589 6.36 11.98 33.44
C LYS A 589 7.12 12.36 34.73
N SER A 590 8.45 12.34 34.70
CA SER A 590 9.31 12.80 35.81
C SER A 590 9.50 14.33 35.81
N GLY A 591 9.02 15.02 34.77
CA GLY A 591 9.20 16.46 34.60
C GLY A 591 10.46 16.85 33.81
N ASP A 592 11.28 15.90 33.37
CA ASP A 592 12.50 16.16 32.60
C ASP A 592 12.17 16.52 31.15
N TRP A 593 12.93 17.47 30.60
CA TRP A 593 12.84 17.87 29.19
C TRP A 593 13.72 16.96 28.34
N ILE A 594 13.09 16.22 27.42
CA ILE A 594 13.74 15.31 26.49
C ILE A 594 13.81 15.98 25.11
N PRO A 595 15.01 16.11 24.51
CA PRO A 595 15.15 16.69 23.18
C PRO A 595 14.53 15.76 22.12
N ALA A 596 13.84 16.35 21.14
CA ALA A 596 13.33 15.69 19.95
C ALA A 596 14.04 16.26 18.70
N PRO A 597 15.27 15.80 18.41
CA PRO A 597 16.03 16.29 17.26
C PRO A 597 15.34 15.90 15.94
N PRO A 598 15.55 16.67 14.85
CA PRO A 598 15.04 16.31 13.53
C PRO A 598 15.57 14.95 13.08
N LEU A 599 14.71 14.11 12.50
CA LEU A 599 15.08 12.87 11.83
C LEU A 599 14.65 12.92 10.36
N ASP A 600 15.59 12.62 9.45
CA ASP A 600 15.34 12.64 8.01
C ASP A 600 14.19 11.69 7.62
N GLY A 601 13.28 12.19 6.77
CA GLY A 601 12.13 11.42 6.30
C GLY A 601 11.09 11.08 7.37
N SER A 602 11.07 11.82 8.49
CA SER A 602 10.11 11.61 9.58
C SER A 602 9.17 12.79 9.78
N LEU A 603 8.03 12.51 10.43
CA LEU A 603 7.22 13.50 11.12
C LEU A 603 7.28 13.21 12.62
N VAL A 604 7.31 14.25 13.44
CA VAL A 604 6.95 14.11 14.85
C VAL A 604 5.42 14.14 14.94
N VAL A 605 4.82 13.15 15.58
CA VAL A 605 3.39 13.10 15.84
C VAL A 605 3.16 13.23 17.33
N ASN A 606 2.25 14.12 17.71
CA ASN A 606 1.84 14.25 19.11
C ASN A 606 0.34 14.29 19.30
N ILE A 607 -0.05 13.85 20.49
CA ILE A 607 -1.42 13.81 20.98
C ILE A 607 -1.76 15.17 21.57
N GLY A 608 -2.90 15.72 21.17
CA GLY A 608 -3.41 16.96 21.75
C GLY A 608 -4.53 16.72 22.77
N ARG A 609 -4.93 17.81 23.44
CA ARG A 609 -5.87 17.82 24.56
C ARG A 609 -7.23 17.25 24.19
N ALA A 610 -7.64 17.41 22.93
CA ALA A 610 -8.94 16.92 22.48
C ALA A 610 -9.01 15.37 22.52
N LEU A 611 -7.95 14.68 22.08
CA LEU A 611 -7.88 13.22 22.15
C LEU A 611 -7.71 12.72 23.61
N GLU A 612 -6.90 13.42 24.42
CA GLU A 612 -6.78 13.16 25.86
C GLU A 612 -8.16 13.23 26.55
N ALA A 613 -8.95 14.26 26.26
CA ALA A 613 -10.28 14.45 26.83
C ALA A 613 -11.27 13.36 26.42
N VAL A 614 -11.44 13.08 25.12
CA VAL A 614 -12.44 12.09 24.67
C VAL A 614 -12.09 10.66 25.06
N THR A 615 -10.82 10.38 25.35
CA THR A 615 -10.38 9.06 25.85
C THR A 615 -10.33 8.96 27.37
N GLY A 616 -10.78 9.98 28.11
CA GLY A 616 -10.75 10.01 29.57
C GLY A 616 -9.33 9.90 30.14
N GLY A 617 -8.35 10.48 29.44
CA GLY A 617 -6.94 10.49 29.84
C GLY A 617 -6.15 9.22 29.46
N VAL A 618 -6.74 8.30 28.69
CA VAL A 618 -6.02 7.11 28.18
C VAL A 618 -4.91 7.51 27.21
N CYS A 619 -5.21 8.37 26.25
CA CYS A 619 -4.18 8.97 25.42
C CYS A 619 -3.59 10.19 26.14
N THR A 620 -2.28 10.24 26.33
CA THR A 620 -1.61 11.33 27.05
C THR A 620 -1.31 12.48 26.09
N ALA A 621 -1.83 13.69 26.36
CA ALA A 621 -1.32 14.88 25.70
C ALA A 621 -0.10 15.40 26.48
N THR A 622 1.04 15.57 25.82
CA THR A 622 2.31 15.80 26.53
C THR A 622 2.78 17.23 26.39
N THR A 623 3.25 17.78 27.52
CA THR A 623 3.81 19.12 27.56
C THR A 623 5.07 19.18 26.71
N HIS A 624 5.17 20.16 25.84
CA HIS A 624 6.33 20.38 24.99
C HIS A 624 6.64 21.88 24.84
N ARG A 625 7.86 22.20 24.40
CA ARG A 625 8.31 23.59 24.20
C ARG A 625 9.31 23.69 23.05
N VAL A 626 9.58 24.92 22.62
CA VAL A 626 10.69 25.23 21.72
C VAL A 626 11.73 26.06 22.45
N ASN A 627 12.91 25.48 22.63
CA ASN A 627 14.07 26.07 23.26
C ASN A 627 15.02 26.66 22.21
N LEU A 628 15.27 27.96 22.28
CA LEU A 628 16.09 28.70 21.32
C LEU A 628 17.51 28.96 21.83
N GLN A 629 18.06 28.19 22.77
CA GLN A 629 19.44 28.44 23.21
C GLN A 629 20.44 28.49 22.03
N PRO A 630 21.48 29.36 22.09
CA PRO A 630 22.42 29.56 20.98
C PRO A 630 23.06 28.27 20.43
N GLU A 631 23.33 27.28 21.29
CA GLU A 631 23.87 25.98 20.91
C GLU A 631 22.96 25.18 19.96
N ASN A 632 21.66 25.45 19.92
CA ASN A 632 20.73 24.81 18.99
C ASN A 632 20.85 25.37 17.56
N PHE A 633 21.58 26.46 17.37
CA PHE A 633 21.74 27.19 16.10
C PHE A 633 23.12 27.01 15.46
N VAL A 634 23.90 26.04 15.94
CA VAL A 634 25.18 25.64 15.35
C VAL A 634 25.16 24.15 15.01
N ASP A 635 25.88 23.77 13.94
CA ASP A 635 26.08 22.36 13.58
C ASP A 635 27.14 21.69 14.47
N ALA A 636 27.40 20.40 14.22
CA ALA A 636 28.39 19.63 14.97
C ALA A 636 29.83 20.19 14.85
N ASP A 637 30.11 20.97 13.80
CA ASP A 637 31.40 21.64 13.57
C ASP A 637 31.42 23.09 14.11
N GLY A 638 30.33 23.54 14.75
CA GLY A 638 30.18 24.89 15.29
C GLY A 638 29.82 25.97 14.26
N LYS A 639 29.41 25.61 13.04
CA LYS A 639 28.98 26.58 12.02
C LYS A 639 27.52 26.99 12.22
N PRO A 640 27.17 28.26 11.97
CA PRO A 640 25.80 28.74 12.15
C PRO A 640 24.83 28.08 11.15
N LEU A 641 23.69 27.61 11.66
CA LEU A 641 22.64 26.94 10.88
C LEU A 641 21.59 27.90 10.28
N GLY A 642 21.60 29.18 10.69
CA GLY A 642 20.58 30.15 10.29
C GLY A 642 19.29 30.05 11.12
N PRO A 643 18.11 30.41 10.60
CA PRO A 643 16.85 30.28 11.33
C PRO A 643 16.31 28.85 11.32
N ARG A 644 15.63 28.46 12.41
CA ARG A 644 14.92 27.18 12.53
C ARG A 644 13.51 27.29 11.96
N PHE A 645 13.11 26.29 11.16
CA PHE A 645 11.77 26.21 10.61
C PHE A 645 11.02 24.96 11.09
N SER A 646 9.74 25.13 11.41
CA SER A 646 8.87 24.06 11.91
C SER A 646 7.47 24.20 11.33
N PHE A 647 6.96 23.12 10.73
CA PHE A 647 5.71 23.14 9.98
C PHE A 647 4.70 22.12 10.54
N PRO A 648 4.00 22.44 11.65
CA PRO A 648 2.98 21.55 12.20
C PRO A 648 1.65 21.66 11.46
N VAL A 649 1.06 20.50 11.18
CA VAL A 649 -0.33 20.34 10.70
C VAL A 649 -1.19 19.78 11.83
N PHE A 650 -2.22 20.52 12.20
CA PHE A 650 -3.15 20.17 13.28
C PHE A 650 -4.43 19.55 12.72
N GLN A 651 -4.78 18.39 13.25
CA GLN A 651 -6.06 17.74 13.02
C GLN A 651 -7.02 18.14 14.15
N GLY A 652 -7.99 19.01 13.87
CA GLY A 652 -9.02 19.39 14.83
C GLY A 652 -10.21 18.43 14.85
N MET A 653 -10.99 18.47 15.94
CA MET A 653 -12.29 17.81 16.04
C MET A 653 -13.41 18.67 15.41
N SER A 654 -14.60 18.09 15.29
CA SER A 654 -15.78 18.81 14.83
C SER A 654 -16.12 19.98 15.75
N LEU A 655 -16.60 21.08 15.17
CA LEU A 655 -17.03 22.28 15.90
C LEU A 655 -18.42 22.15 16.53
N GLU A 656 -19.15 21.09 16.19
CA GLU A 656 -20.51 20.85 16.65
C GLU A 656 -20.59 20.00 17.91
N LEU A 657 -19.48 19.40 18.34
CA LEU A 657 -19.49 18.44 19.44
C LEU A 657 -19.81 19.12 20.76
N CYS A 658 -20.66 18.46 21.55
CA CYS A 658 -20.87 18.70 22.97
C CYS A 658 -20.60 17.42 23.79
N ALA A 659 -20.75 17.49 25.11
CA ALA A 659 -20.42 16.38 26.01
C ALA A 659 -21.23 15.11 25.70
N GLU A 660 -22.50 15.28 25.30
CA GLU A 660 -23.42 14.20 24.95
C GLU A 660 -23.02 13.46 23.66
N ASP A 661 -22.26 14.08 22.76
CA ASP A 661 -21.81 13.45 21.52
C ASP A 661 -20.63 12.50 21.73
N ILE A 662 -19.98 12.55 22.90
CA ILE A 662 -18.78 11.77 23.18
C ILE A 662 -19.16 10.44 23.84
N HIS A 663 -19.19 9.39 23.02
CA HIS A 663 -19.43 8.02 23.45
C HIS A 663 -18.28 7.09 23.02
N LEU A 664 -17.33 6.87 23.93
CA LEU A 664 -16.26 5.89 23.77
C LEU A 664 -16.25 4.90 24.93
N ASP A 665 -16.67 3.65 24.67
CA ASP A 665 -16.52 2.57 25.65
C ASP A 665 -15.14 1.92 25.52
N ILE A 666 -14.16 2.52 26.20
CA ILE A 666 -12.80 1.99 26.22
C ILE A 666 -12.78 0.69 27.07
N PRO A 667 -12.25 -0.42 26.55
CA PRO A 667 -12.15 -1.68 27.30
C PRO A 667 -11.43 -1.51 28.64
N ALA A 668 -11.86 -2.25 29.67
CA ALA A 668 -11.32 -2.15 31.02
C ALA A 668 -9.80 -2.37 31.07
N HIS A 669 -9.30 -3.37 30.35
CA HIS A 669 -7.87 -3.68 30.29
C HIS A 669 -7.01 -2.57 29.65
N ILE A 670 -7.62 -1.68 28.85
CA ILE A 670 -6.95 -0.50 28.29
C ILE A 670 -7.01 0.66 29.28
N ARG A 671 -8.15 0.90 29.92
CA ARG A 671 -8.30 1.94 30.97
C ARG A 671 -7.34 1.71 32.14
N GLU A 672 -7.12 0.46 32.50
CA GLU A 672 -6.21 0.05 33.58
C GLU A 672 -4.73 0.29 33.27
N LEU A 673 -4.36 0.59 32.00
CA LEU A 673 -3.00 0.99 31.64
C LEU A 673 -2.63 2.37 32.24
N VAL A 674 -3.62 3.24 32.45
CA VAL A 674 -3.41 4.54 33.12
C VAL A 674 -3.48 4.36 34.62
N LYS A 675 -2.33 4.41 35.29
CA LYS A 675 -2.22 4.29 36.75
C LYS A 675 -2.27 5.63 37.49
N ASP A 676 -2.07 6.74 36.79
CA ASP A 676 -2.00 8.07 37.37
C ASP A 676 -3.40 8.70 37.50
N GLN A 677 -3.84 8.96 38.73
CA GLN A 677 -5.14 9.59 39.00
C GLN A 677 -5.16 11.07 38.62
N GLN A 678 -4.02 11.77 38.66
CA GLN A 678 -3.94 13.18 38.28
C GLN A 678 -4.21 13.35 36.79
N VAL A 679 -3.65 12.46 35.95
CA VAL A 679 -3.89 12.46 34.50
C VAL A 679 -5.37 12.32 34.18
N ARG A 680 -6.09 11.45 34.91
CA ARG A 680 -7.53 11.27 34.74
C ARG A 680 -8.32 12.52 35.15
N SER A 681 -7.99 13.11 36.30
CA SER A 681 -8.62 14.33 36.78
C SER A 681 -8.39 15.52 35.82
N ASP A 682 -7.17 15.65 35.30
CA ASP A 682 -6.82 16.71 34.34
C ASP A 682 -7.54 16.52 33.00
N ALA A 683 -7.69 15.28 32.55
CA ALA A 683 -8.45 14.94 31.35
C ALA A 683 -9.94 15.24 31.53
N GLU A 684 -10.52 14.91 32.68
CA GLU A 684 -11.91 15.22 33.02
C GLU A 684 -12.16 16.73 33.09
N ALA A 685 -11.27 17.49 33.74
CA ALA A 685 -11.35 18.95 33.75
C ALA A 685 -11.25 19.54 32.34
N THR A 686 -10.38 18.98 31.50
CA THR A 686 -10.23 19.37 30.09
C THR A 686 -11.49 19.04 29.29
N PHE A 687 -12.07 17.86 29.51
CA PHE A 687 -13.32 17.44 28.88
C PHE A 687 -14.46 18.39 29.23
N ASN A 688 -14.67 18.62 30.52
CA ASN A 688 -15.73 19.51 31.00
C ASN A 688 -15.58 20.92 30.44
N LYS A 689 -14.34 21.42 30.28
CA LYS A 689 -14.09 22.73 29.67
C LYS A 689 -14.28 22.75 28.15
N ALA A 690 -13.78 21.75 27.44
CA ALA A 690 -13.77 21.71 25.98
C ALA A 690 -15.17 21.44 25.40
N PHE A 691 -16.00 20.68 26.12
CA PHE A 691 -17.33 20.26 25.69
C PHE A 691 -18.46 20.94 26.49
N HIS A 692 -18.17 22.05 27.18
CA HIS A 692 -19.20 22.90 27.79
C HIS A 692 -19.90 23.73 26.70
N GLY A 693 -21.06 23.26 26.25
CA GLY A 693 -21.70 23.77 25.04
C GLY A 693 -21.04 23.20 23.78
N LYS A 694 -21.12 23.92 22.66
CA LYS A 694 -20.47 23.45 21.43
C LYS A 694 -18.97 23.79 21.47
N THR A 695 -18.13 22.81 21.16
CA THR A 695 -16.67 22.96 21.00
C THR A 695 -16.26 24.17 20.15
N GLY A 696 -17.03 24.49 19.10
CA GLY A 696 -16.81 25.67 18.28
C GLY A 696 -16.90 26.99 19.05
N GLU A 697 -17.86 27.13 19.96
CA GLU A 697 -18.08 28.34 20.75
C GLU A 697 -16.87 28.62 21.64
N GLY A 698 -16.44 27.62 22.42
CA GLY A 698 -15.25 27.71 23.25
C GLY A 698 -14.00 28.03 22.43
N THR A 699 -13.86 27.43 21.24
CA THR A 699 -12.73 27.69 20.34
C THR A 699 -12.73 29.11 19.80
N LEU A 700 -13.90 29.66 19.42
CA LEU A 700 -14.02 31.04 18.97
C LEU A 700 -13.65 32.01 20.09
N ILE A 701 -14.17 31.82 21.30
CA ILE A 701 -13.85 32.65 22.47
C ILE A 701 -12.34 32.61 22.76
N HIS A 702 -11.72 31.42 22.69
CA HIS A 702 -10.27 31.29 22.83
C HIS A 702 -9.50 32.07 21.75
N ARG A 703 -9.93 31.98 20.48
CA ARG A 703 -9.28 32.67 19.36
C ARG A 703 -9.40 34.19 19.44
N ILE A 704 -10.58 34.75 19.73
CA ILE A 704 -10.74 36.21 19.83
C ILE A 704 -9.98 36.79 21.03
N THR A 705 -9.86 36.05 22.14
CA THR A 705 -9.13 36.52 23.32
C THR A 705 -7.61 36.42 23.15
N SER A 706 -7.12 35.47 22.34
CA SER A 706 -5.70 35.32 22.01
C SER A 706 -5.27 36.28 20.90
N HIS A 707 -6.13 36.50 19.89
CA HIS A 707 -5.91 37.43 18.77
C HIS A 707 -6.90 38.60 18.88
N GLN A 708 -6.68 39.47 19.87
CA GLN A 708 -7.60 40.56 20.18
C GLN A 708 -7.71 41.59 19.05
N ASP A 709 -6.72 41.72 18.20
CA ASP A 709 -6.76 42.54 16.99
C ASP A 709 -7.79 42.00 15.97
N VAL A 710 -7.78 40.69 15.70
CA VAL A 710 -8.80 40.01 14.89
C VAL A 710 -10.17 40.17 15.57
N GLY A 711 -10.23 39.95 16.88
CA GLY A 711 -11.45 40.10 17.68
C GLY A 711 -12.04 41.52 17.60
N ARG A 712 -11.23 42.57 17.75
CA ARG A 712 -11.67 43.97 17.63
C ARG A 712 -12.21 44.29 16.24
N ARG A 713 -11.61 43.73 15.19
CA ARG A 713 -12.00 44.02 13.81
C ARG A 713 -13.26 43.29 13.37
N TRP A 714 -13.40 42.01 13.74
CA TRP A 714 -14.44 41.14 13.20
C TRP A 714 -15.50 40.71 14.23
N TYR A 715 -15.20 40.80 15.52
CA TYR A 715 -16.04 40.33 16.63
C TYR A 715 -16.03 41.28 17.85
N PRO A 716 -16.20 42.60 17.67
CA PRO A 716 -15.94 43.58 18.74
C PRO A 716 -16.79 43.37 19.99
N GLU A 717 -18.10 43.12 19.81
CA GLU A 717 -19.04 42.89 20.91
C GLU A 717 -18.72 41.60 21.68
N LEU A 718 -18.41 40.52 20.95
CA LEU A 718 -18.09 39.22 21.55
C LEU A 718 -16.75 39.27 22.30
N LEU A 719 -15.77 40.02 21.79
CA LEU A 719 -14.50 40.24 22.47
C LEU A 719 -14.69 41.02 23.77
N GLU A 720 -15.48 42.09 23.75
CA GLU A 720 -15.76 42.89 24.95
C GLU A 720 -16.43 42.03 26.04
N TRP A 721 -17.42 41.23 25.65
CA TRP A 721 -18.05 40.27 26.56
C TRP A 721 -17.04 39.27 27.12
N ALA A 722 -16.23 38.63 26.27
CA ALA A 722 -15.26 37.62 26.69
C ALA A 722 -14.17 38.16 27.64
N LEU A 723 -13.74 39.41 27.45
CA LEU A 723 -12.78 40.07 28.34
C LEU A 723 -13.40 40.44 29.69
N LYS A 724 -14.67 40.87 29.72
CA LYS A 724 -15.41 41.17 30.96
C LYS A 724 -15.63 39.91 31.80
N GLU A 725 -16.04 38.81 31.18
CA GLU A 725 -16.21 37.50 31.85
C GLU A 725 -14.90 37.04 32.53
N ARG A 726 -13.75 37.22 31.86
CA ARG A 726 -12.44 36.91 32.45
C ARG A 726 -12.07 37.82 33.63
N GLN A 727 -12.51 39.07 33.63
CA GLN A 727 -12.23 40.02 34.72
C GLN A 727 -13.16 39.81 35.94
N GLY A 728 -14.40 39.35 35.72
CA GLY A 728 -15.35 39.04 36.80
C GLY A 728 -15.14 37.68 37.48
N SER A 729 -14.24 36.84 36.95
CA SER A 729 -13.92 35.50 37.46
C SER A 729 -12.65 35.44 38.33
N HIS A 730 -12.08 36.59 38.69
CA HIS A 730 -10.84 36.71 39.48
C HIS A 730 -11.08 37.26 40.89
#